data_AF-A0A834A2N2-F1
#
_entry.id   AF-A0A834A2N2-F1
#
_cell.length_a   1.000
_cell.length_b   1.000
_cell.length_c   1.000
_cell.angle_alpha   90.00
_cell.angle_beta   90.00
_cell.angle_gamma   90.00
#
_symmetry.space_group_name_H-M   'P 1'
#
loop_
_entity.id
_entity.type
_entity.pdbx_description
1 polymer ?
#
loop_
_entity_poly.entity_id
_entity_poly.type
_entity_poly.pdbx_seq_one_letter_code
_entity_poly.pdbx_strand_id
1 'polypeptide(L)'
;MAGVPLLLFRWKPAWGVHLRFRPCSLARAETLVIEIRDKEDSSWQLHVVRVWTEAVGQARPELPPQTPVEDGRSQVAVGAVPEGVWKDTAPLHSGEEAASGQQVLRYYLFRGQRYVWIEARQAFCQVSLLDQGRTCDDIHHSRSGLGLHDHAVRKTVYGPNVISVPVRSYPQLLVDEALNPYYGFQAFSIGLWLADHYYWYALCIFLISSVSICLSLYKTRKQSQTLSDMVKLSVRVCVCRPGGEEEWVDSSELVPGDCLVLPKGGGLMPCDAVLVAGECMVNESALTGESVPVLKTALPEGPVPYCPETHRRHTLFCGTLVLQARAFVGPHVLAVVTRTGFCTAKGGLVSSILHPRPINFKFYKHSMKFVAALSVLALFGTIYSIFILHRNRAPVNEIVVRALDLVTVVVPPALPAAMTVCTLYAQSRLRRQGIFCIHPLRINLGGKLQLVCFDKTGTLTEDGLDVMGVVPLQGRAFLPLVPEPRRLPMGPLLRALATCHTLSRLQDTPVGDPMDLKMVESTGWVLEEGLAAGTALGTQALAVMRPPAQEPQCQGSEEPLVPVSILGRFPFSSALQRMDVVVAWPGAAQPEAYVKGSPELVAGLCSPETVPTSFTQVLESYTAAGYRVVALAGKPLPITPSLEAAQQLTRDAVEQQLSLLGLLVLRNVLKPQTTPVIQALRGTRIRTVMVTGDNLQTAVTVAQSCGMVGPRERLVILSATPPERGQPASLELLPVESSAAVNGTKGPDRVSSCTVEPDPRSSHLALSGSTFGVLVKYFPKLLPKVLVQGTVFARMAPEQKTELVCELQKLQYCVGMCGDGANDCGALKAADVGISLSQAEASVVSPFTSSMASIECVPMVIREGRCSLDTSFSVFKYMALYSLTQFVSVLILYTINTNLGDLQFLVIDLVITATVAVLMSRTGPAPVLGRARPPGALLSVPVLSSLLLQVALVAGVQLGGYFLTLAQPWFQPLNQTVPAPDNLPNYENTVVFSLSSFQYLILAAAMSKGAPFRQPLYTNVPFLVALALLGSVLVCLLLVPGVLRGPLTLSNISDTCFKLLLLGLVAFNFVGAFLLESVLDHCLPDCLRWLRPKGASKKRFKQLEQELAEQPWPPPTGPWR
;
A
#
# COMPACT_ATOMS: atom_id res chain seq x y z
N MET A 1 -5.31 18.58 -36.44
CA MET A 1 -4.42 19.45 -35.63
C MET A 1 -3.09 18.75 -35.43
N ALA A 2 -2.03 19.22 -36.09
CA ALA A 2 -0.66 18.74 -35.92
C ALA A 2 0.20 19.82 -35.25
N GLY A 3 1.36 19.44 -34.69
CA GLY A 3 2.34 20.38 -34.11
C GLY A 3 2.14 20.70 -32.62
N VAL A 4 2.74 21.81 -32.19
CA VAL A 4 2.83 22.27 -30.79
C VAL A 4 1.49 22.31 -30.02
N PRO A 5 0.33 22.65 -30.63
CA PRO A 5 -0.97 22.61 -29.94
C PRO A 5 -1.36 21.19 -29.47
N LEU A 6 -1.02 20.15 -30.24
CA LEU A 6 -1.31 18.76 -29.85
C LEU A 6 -0.50 18.35 -28.61
N LEU A 7 0.76 18.78 -28.55
CA LEU A 7 1.65 18.61 -27.40
C LEU A 7 1.12 19.36 -26.17
N LEU A 8 0.72 20.62 -26.34
CA LEU A 8 0.13 21.44 -25.27
C LEU A 8 -1.15 20.82 -24.72
N PHE A 9 -2.04 20.32 -25.57
CA PHE A 9 -3.27 19.64 -25.11
C PHE A 9 -2.98 18.31 -24.43
N ARG A 10 -1.90 17.63 -24.80
CA ARG A 10 -1.47 16.41 -24.13
C ARG A 10 -0.92 16.69 -22.72
N TRP A 11 -0.15 17.76 -22.54
CA TRP A 11 0.39 18.17 -21.23
C TRP A 11 -0.64 18.91 -20.36
N LYS A 12 -1.61 19.60 -20.99
CA LYS A 12 -2.72 20.31 -20.35
C LYS A 12 -4.04 19.85 -20.99
N PRO A 13 -4.56 18.67 -20.63
CA PRO A 13 -5.79 18.12 -21.20
C PRO A 13 -6.99 19.05 -21.03
N ALA A 14 -7.03 19.83 -19.94
CA ALA A 14 -8.04 20.87 -19.71
C ALA A 14 -8.20 21.83 -20.90
N TRP A 15 -7.07 22.31 -21.44
CA TRP A 15 -7.07 23.28 -22.53
C TRP A 15 -7.53 22.64 -23.83
N GLY A 16 -7.12 21.38 -24.06
CA GLY A 16 -7.59 20.59 -25.19
C GLY A 16 -9.10 20.35 -25.16
N VAL A 17 -9.67 20.16 -23.97
CA VAL A 17 -11.13 20.02 -23.82
C VAL A 17 -11.83 21.33 -24.11
N HIS A 18 -11.42 22.44 -23.47
CA HIS A 18 -12.08 23.74 -23.64
C HIS A 18 -12.04 24.25 -25.08
N LEU A 19 -11.02 23.88 -25.85
CA LEU A 19 -10.90 24.26 -27.27
C LEU A 19 -11.67 23.34 -28.22
N ARG A 20 -11.94 22.08 -27.84
CA ARG A 20 -12.60 21.09 -28.72
C ARG A 20 -14.08 20.88 -28.41
N PHE A 21 -14.53 21.16 -27.20
CA PHE A 21 -15.86 20.81 -26.73
C PHE A 21 -16.58 22.02 -26.13
N ARG A 22 -17.91 22.04 -26.26
CA ARG A 22 -18.79 22.98 -25.55
C ARG A 22 -19.49 22.27 -24.39
N PRO A 23 -19.66 22.93 -23.23
CA PRO A 23 -20.39 22.34 -22.12
C PRO A 23 -21.86 22.12 -22.51
N CYS A 24 -22.40 20.96 -22.13
CA CYS A 24 -23.79 20.57 -22.35
C CYS A 24 -24.31 19.79 -21.13
N SER A 25 -25.61 19.49 -21.10
CA SER A 25 -26.17 18.64 -20.05
C SER A 25 -25.59 17.22 -20.12
N LEU A 26 -25.42 16.56 -18.96
CA LEU A 26 -24.91 15.18 -18.90
C LEU A 26 -25.75 14.21 -19.75
N ALA A 27 -27.06 14.47 -19.82
CA ALA A 27 -28.01 13.73 -20.64
C ALA A 27 -27.74 13.82 -22.16
N ARG A 28 -26.96 14.78 -22.65
CA ARG A 28 -26.62 14.92 -24.08
C ARG A 28 -25.12 14.82 -24.37
N ALA A 29 -24.30 14.66 -23.34
CA ALA A 29 -22.87 14.62 -23.48
C ALA A 29 -22.39 13.36 -24.20
N GLU A 30 -21.59 13.53 -25.26
CA GLU A 30 -20.85 12.46 -25.94
C GLU A 30 -19.48 12.21 -25.30
N THR A 31 -18.93 13.22 -24.63
CA THR A 31 -17.65 13.18 -23.95
C THR A 31 -17.80 13.79 -22.56
N LEU A 32 -17.26 13.12 -21.56
CA LEU A 32 -17.29 13.52 -20.16
C LEU A 32 -15.88 13.89 -19.69
N VAL A 33 -15.83 14.87 -18.80
CA VAL A 33 -14.61 15.29 -18.12
C VAL A 33 -14.78 14.96 -16.64
N ILE A 34 -13.95 14.04 -16.15
CA ILE A 34 -13.97 13.58 -14.77
C ILE A 34 -12.89 14.33 -14.01
N GLU A 35 -13.34 15.10 -13.02
CA GLU A 35 -12.48 15.84 -12.10
C GLU A 35 -12.32 15.06 -10.80
N ILE A 36 -11.07 14.71 -10.49
CA ILE A 36 -10.71 14.09 -9.21
C ILE A 36 -9.97 15.12 -8.37
N ARG A 37 -10.58 15.46 -7.23
CA ARG A 37 -9.98 16.35 -6.23
C ARG A 37 -9.07 15.55 -5.31
N ASP A 38 -7.76 15.80 -5.40
CA ASP A 38 -6.84 15.30 -4.40
C ASP A 38 -7.01 16.13 -3.12
N LYS A 39 -7.38 15.48 -2.00
CA LYS A 39 -7.79 16.17 -0.76
C LYS A 39 -6.65 16.99 -0.13
N GLU A 40 -5.39 16.71 -0.47
CA GLU A 40 -4.21 17.32 0.16
C GLU A 40 -3.63 18.54 -0.57
N ASP A 41 -3.65 18.60 -1.90
CA ASP A 41 -2.86 19.60 -2.65
C ASP A 41 -3.72 20.58 -3.49
N SER A 42 -5.06 20.55 -3.35
CA SER A 42 -6.00 21.39 -4.13
C SER A 42 -5.81 21.28 -5.65
N SER A 43 -5.08 20.27 -6.12
CA SER A 43 -4.79 20.03 -7.53
C SER A 43 -5.84 19.10 -8.11
N TRP A 44 -6.45 19.52 -9.21
CA TRP A 44 -7.44 18.75 -9.95
C TRP A 44 -6.73 17.85 -10.97
N GLN A 45 -7.05 16.55 -10.94
CA GLN A 45 -6.73 15.65 -12.05
C GLN A 45 -7.95 15.55 -12.97
N LEU A 46 -7.74 15.86 -14.25
CA LEU A 46 -8.77 15.87 -15.29
C LEU A 46 -8.59 14.64 -16.18
N HIS A 47 -9.64 13.84 -16.31
CA HIS A 47 -9.69 12.70 -17.22
C HIS A 47 -10.80 12.89 -18.24
N VAL A 48 -10.51 12.64 -19.51
CA VAL A 48 -11.51 12.73 -20.59
C VAL A 48 -11.95 11.31 -20.95
N VAL A 49 -13.27 11.07 -20.96
CA VAL A 49 -13.86 9.76 -21.25
C VAL A 49 -14.96 9.92 -22.29
N ARG A 50 -15.04 8.97 -23.24
CA ARG A 50 -16.10 8.92 -24.26
C ARG A 50 -17.32 8.17 -23.73
N VAL A 51 -18.51 8.66 -24.06
CA VAL A 51 -19.80 7.99 -23.81
C VAL A 51 -20.12 7.10 -25.02
N TRP A 52 -20.52 5.88 -24.74
CA TRP A 52 -20.92 4.87 -25.71
C TRP A 52 -22.44 4.65 -25.66
N THR A 53 -23.01 4.26 -26.79
CA THR A 53 -24.42 3.93 -26.97
C THR A 53 -24.55 2.50 -27.51
N GLU A 54 -25.35 1.67 -26.85
CA GLU A 54 -25.67 0.30 -27.28
C GLU A 54 -27.20 0.12 -27.34
N ALA A 55 -27.71 -0.53 -28.39
CA ALA A 55 -29.14 -0.85 -28.49
C ALA A 55 -29.47 -2.07 -27.61
N VAL A 56 -30.53 -1.98 -26.80
CA VAL A 56 -31.06 -3.10 -26.02
C VAL A 56 -32.14 -3.79 -26.86
N GLY A 57 -31.92 -5.06 -27.22
CA GLY A 57 -32.82 -5.79 -28.13
C GLY A 57 -34.19 -6.11 -27.52
N GLN A 58 -35.27 -5.83 -28.26
CA GLN A 58 -36.58 -6.44 -28.07
C GLN A 58 -36.80 -7.49 -29.17
N ALA A 59 -37.01 -8.75 -28.82
CA ALA A 59 -37.63 -9.72 -29.71
C ALA A 59 -38.94 -10.17 -29.07
N ARG A 60 -40.07 -9.73 -29.64
CA ARG A 60 -41.42 -10.16 -29.22
C ARG A 60 -41.58 -11.68 -29.43
N PRO A 61 -42.24 -12.35 -28.48
CA PRO A 61 -43.35 -13.22 -28.86
C PRO A 61 -44.62 -12.87 -28.07
N GLU A 62 -45.75 -13.01 -28.74
CA GLU A 62 -47.10 -12.79 -28.21
C GLU A 62 -47.33 -13.59 -26.92
N LEU A 63 -47.82 -12.94 -25.86
CA LEU A 63 -48.29 -13.57 -24.62
C LEU A 63 -49.82 -13.45 -24.52
N PRO A 64 -50.55 -14.52 -24.14
CA PRO A 64 -51.94 -14.44 -23.73
C PRO A 64 -52.06 -13.88 -22.29
N PRO A 65 -53.25 -13.43 -21.85
CA PRO A 65 -53.36 -12.43 -20.79
C PRO A 65 -53.38 -13.07 -19.40
N GLN A 66 -52.42 -12.72 -18.52
CA GLN A 66 -52.56 -12.89 -17.07
C GLN A 66 -51.95 -11.72 -16.27
N THR A 67 -52.80 -11.21 -15.38
CA THR A 67 -52.65 -10.37 -14.17
C THR A 67 -51.30 -9.71 -13.82
N PRO A 68 -51.28 -8.40 -13.52
CA PRO A 68 -50.08 -7.70 -13.08
C PRO A 68 -49.76 -8.02 -11.61
N VAL A 69 -48.59 -8.60 -11.36
CA VAL A 69 -47.91 -8.49 -10.06
C VAL A 69 -47.01 -7.25 -10.14
N GLU A 70 -47.27 -6.27 -9.30
CA GLU A 70 -46.48 -5.04 -9.18
C GLU A 70 -45.09 -5.34 -8.59
N ASP A 71 -44.12 -5.66 -9.44
CA ASP A 71 -42.70 -5.52 -9.11
C ASP A 71 -42.17 -4.18 -9.63
N GLY A 72 -42.26 -3.15 -8.78
CA GLY A 72 -41.78 -1.79 -9.04
C GLY A 72 -40.25 -1.64 -9.14
N ARG A 73 -39.50 -2.70 -9.44
CA ARG A 73 -38.02 -2.72 -9.42
C ARG A 73 -37.37 -3.03 -10.77
N SER A 74 -38.16 -3.32 -11.80
CA SER A 74 -37.67 -3.66 -13.15
C SER A 74 -37.60 -2.47 -14.11
N GLN A 75 -38.12 -1.30 -13.72
CA GLN A 75 -38.20 -0.11 -14.58
C GLN A 75 -37.06 0.90 -14.34
N VAL A 76 -35.80 0.48 -14.23
CA VAL A 76 -34.71 1.45 -14.13
C VAL A 76 -33.44 0.92 -14.81
N ALA A 77 -33.30 1.20 -16.11
CA ALA A 77 -32.01 1.44 -16.80
C ALA A 77 -32.20 1.63 -18.31
N VAL A 78 -33.32 2.19 -18.81
CA VAL A 78 -33.49 2.29 -20.26
C VAL A 78 -34.27 3.52 -20.66
N GLY A 79 -33.67 4.33 -21.53
CA GLY A 79 -34.24 5.59 -21.97
C GLY A 79 -35.50 5.38 -22.80
N ALA A 80 -36.61 5.95 -22.34
CA ALA A 80 -37.69 6.42 -23.17
C ALA A 80 -37.82 7.92 -22.90
N VAL A 81 -37.70 8.74 -23.93
CA VAL A 81 -37.93 10.19 -23.84
C VAL A 81 -39.42 10.41 -23.60
N PRO A 82 -39.86 11.05 -22.50
CA PRO A 82 -41.21 11.57 -22.42
C PRO A 82 -41.24 12.94 -23.10
N GLU A 83 -42.09 13.08 -24.12
CA GLU A 83 -42.49 14.39 -24.64
C GLU A 83 -43.08 15.23 -23.51
N GLY A 84 -42.61 16.48 -23.35
CA GLY A 84 -43.20 17.36 -22.35
C GLY A 84 -42.47 18.66 -22.10
N VAL A 85 -42.59 19.58 -23.07
CA VAL A 85 -42.48 21.04 -22.95
C VAL A 85 -41.11 21.57 -22.49
N TRP A 86 -40.35 22.20 -23.38
CA TRP A 86 -39.66 23.48 -23.16
C TRP A 86 -39.22 23.95 -24.56
N LYS A 87 -39.84 25.05 -25.03
CA LYS A 87 -39.56 25.66 -26.33
C LYS A 87 -38.14 26.19 -26.34
N ASP A 88 -37.30 25.69 -27.23
CA ASP A 88 -36.36 26.56 -27.92
C ASP A 88 -36.09 26.06 -29.35
N THR A 89 -36.20 27.00 -30.27
CA THR A 89 -36.30 26.84 -31.73
C THR A 89 -34.93 26.64 -32.37
N ALA A 90 -34.65 25.41 -32.84
CA ALA A 90 -33.84 25.13 -34.05
C ALA A 90 -33.90 23.62 -34.37
N PRO A 91 -34.55 23.19 -35.47
CA PRO A 91 -34.62 21.78 -35.83
C PRO A 91 -33.37 21.40 -36.62
N LEU A 92 -32.52 20.56 -36.02
CA LEU A 92 -31.51 19.76 -36.72
C LEU A 92 -31.37 18.45 -35.93
N HIS A 93 -32.42 17.64 -36.00
CA HIS A 93 -32.33 16.20 -35.74
C HIS A 93 -32.48 15.49 -37.07
N SER A 94 -31.43 14.76 -37.44
CA SER A 94 -31.46 13.72 -38.45
C SER A 94 -32.54 12.72 -38.07
N GLY A 95 -33.65 12.73 -38.81
CA GLY A 95 -34.89 12.00 -38.53
C GLY A 95 -34.83 10.49 -38.77
N GLU A 96 -33.70 9.82 -38.53
CA GLU A 96 -33.59 8.35 -38.68
C GLU A 96 -33.66 7.58 -37.36
N GLU A 97 -33.42 8.19 -36.20
CA GLU A 97 -33.47 7.49 -34.90
C GLU A 97 -34.85 7.48 -34.22
N ALA A 98 -35.77 8.35 -34.65
CA ALA A 98 -37.11 8.44 -34.05
C ALA A 98 -38.09 7.35 -34.56
N ALA A 99 -37.74 6.61 -35.61
CA ALA A 99 -38.63 5.64 -36.25
C ALA A 99 -38.47 4.19 -35.73
N SER A 100 -37.48 3.88 -34.89
CA SER A 100 -37.17 2.47 -34.53
C SER A 100 -37.59 2.02 -33.13
N GLY A 101 -38.07 2.92 -32.25
CA GLY A 101 -38.49 2.54 -30.88
C GLY A 101 -37.41 1.82 -30.05
N GLN A 102 -36.14 1.86 -30.49
CA GLN A 102 -35.06 1.12 -29.88
C GLN A 102 -34.60 1.83 -28.61
N GLN A 103 -34.72 1.10 -27.52
CA GLN A 103 -34.23 1.47 -26.21
C GLN A 103 -32.69 1.49 -26.22
N VAL A 104 -32.08 2.67 -26.04
CA VAL A 104 -30.62 2.86 -26.10
C VAL A 104 -30.02 2.97 -24.70
N LEU A 105 -29.03 2.12 -24.40
CA LEU A 105 -28.22 2.16 -23.20
C LEU A 105 -27.02 3.10 -23.40
N ARG A 106 -26.86 4.09 -22.52
CA ARG A 106 -25.71 5.01 -22.52
C ARG A 106 -24.78 4.72 -21.36
N TYR A 107 -23.50 4.53 -21.65
CA TYR A 107 -22.51 4.21 -20.63
C TYR A 107 -21.12 4.74 -20.94
N TYR A 108 -20.27 4.80 -19.93
CA TYR A 108 -18.83 5.00 -20.11
C TYR A 108 -18.03 4.08 -19.20
N LEU A 109 -16.75 3.89 -19.54
CA LEU A 109 -15.80 3.09 -18.76
C LEU A 109 -14.78 4.02 -18.11
N PHE A 110 -14.65 3.95 -16.78
CA PHE A 110 -13.64 4.70 -16.04
C PHE A 110 -12.94 3.78 -15.05
N ARG A 111 -11.60 3.68 -15.16
CA ARG A 111 -10.74 2.80 -14.34
C ARG A 111 -11.19 1.34 -14.32
N GLY A 112 -11.72 0.84 -15.44
CA GLY A 112 -12.26 -0.51 -15.59
C GLY A 112 -13.71 -0.68 -15.11
N GLN A 113 -14.28 0.29 -14.41
CA GLN A 113 -15.67 0.25 -13.96
C GLN A 113 -16.62 0.86 -14.99
N ARG A 114 -17.80 0.25 -15.16
CA ARG A 114 -18.85 0.71 -16.06
C ARG A 114 -19.82 1.62 -15.31
N TYR A 115 -20.12 2.77 -15.91
CA TYR A 115 -21.10 3.75 -15.43
C TYR A 115 -22.21 3.89 -16.45
N VAL A 116 -23.44 3.65 -16.03
CA VAL A 116 -24.64 3.68 -16.89
C VAL A 116 -25.48 4.90 -16.54
N TRP A 117 -26.09 5.50 -17.56
CA TRP A 117 -27.03 6.60 -17.41
C TRP A 117 -28.34 6.12 -16.77
N ILE A 118 -28.72 6.71 -15.63
CA ILE A 118 -30.00 6.45 -14.97
C ILE A 118 -30.89 7.68 -15.08
N GLU A 119 -31.96 7.57 -15.88
CA GLU A 119 -32.89 8.68 -16.17
C GLU A 119 -33.55 9.22 -14.88
N ALA A 120 -33.99 8.32 -13.99
CA ALA A 120 -34.62 8.70 -12.72
C ALA A 120 -33.73 9.56 -11.80
N ARG A 121 -32.40 9.43 -11.93
CA ARG A 121 -31.41 10.18 -11.12
C ARG A 121 -30.75 11.31 -11.91
N GLN A 122 -31.02 11.43 -13.21
CA GLN A 122 -30.33 12.33 -14.14
C GLN A 122 -28.80 12.30 -14.00
N ALA A 123 -28.24 11.10 -13.76
CA ALA A 123 -26.83 10.93 -13.44
C ALA A 123 -26.29 9.60 -13.94
N PHE A 124 -25.00 9.60 -14.31
CA PHE A 124 -24.25 8.37 -14.55
C PHE A 124 -23.90 7.70 -13.22
N CYS A 125 -24.45 6.51 -13.00
CA CYS A 125 -24.23 5.72 -11.80
C CYS A 125 -23.38 4.49 -12.13
N GLN A 126 -22.52 4.08 -11.20
CA GLN A 126 -21.78 2.83 -11.33
C GLN A 126 -22.75 1.65 -11.41
N VAL A 127 -22.51 0.71 -12.33
CA VAL A 127 -23.40 -0.44 -12.54
C VAL A 127 -23.64 -1.28 -11.28
N SER A 128 -22.64 -1.40 -10.40
CA SER A 128 -22.77 -2.10 -9.12
C SER A 128 -23.81 -1.50 -8.16
N LEU A 129 -24.29 -0.28 -8.39
CA LEU A 129 -25.38 0.33 -7.63
C LEU A 129 -26.75 -0.30 -7.96
N LEU A 130 -26.90 -0.93 -9.13
CA LEU A 130 -28.15 -1.59 -9.53
C LEU A 130 -28.44 -2.84 -8.70
N ASP A 131 -27.40 -3.50 -8.18
CA ASP A 131 -27.52 -4.66 -7.30
C ASP A 131 -27.62 -4.28 -5.81
N GLN A 132 -27.48 -2.99 -5.46
CA GLN A 132 -27.61 -2.54 -4.07
C GLN A 132 -29.07 -2.55 -3.63
N GLY A 133 -29.37 -3.35 -2.60
CA GLY A 133 -30.71 -3.46 -2.03
C GLY A 133 -31.45 -4.76 -2.36
N ARG A 134 -30.85 -5.71 -3.09
CA ARG A 134 -31.39 -7.07 -3.21
C ARG A 134 -31.46 -7.73 -1.83
N THR A 135 -32.59 -8.32 -1.51
CA THR A 135 -32.75 -9.12 -0.28
C THR A 135 -32.13 -10.50 -0.47
N CYS A 136 -31.97 -11.24 0.63
CA CYS A 136 -31.55 -12.65 0.55
C CYS A 136 -32.60 -13.48 -0.19
N ASP A 137 -33.88 -13.17 -0.02
CA ASP A 137 -34.99 -13.81 -0.75
C ASP A 137 -34.89 -13.59 -2.27
N ASP A 138 -34.57 -12.37 -2.72
CA ASP A 138 -34.37 -12.07 -4.16
C ASP A 138 -33.27 -12.96 -4.78
N ILE A 139 -32.23 -13.27 -4.01
CA ILE A 139 -31.13 -14.15 -4.43
C ILE A 139 -31.58 -15.62 -4.47
N HIS A 140 -32.35 -16.06 -3.48
CA HIS A 140 -32.95 -17.40 -3.46
C HIS A 140 -33.92 -17.63 -4.62
N HIS A 141 -34.72 -16.63 -4.99
CA HIS A 141 -35.57 -16.69 -6.18
C HIS A 141 -34.78 -16.88 -7.48
N SER A 142 -33.54 -16.42 -7.53
CA SER A 142 -32.65 -16.62 -8.69
C SER A 142 -32.07 -18.05 -8.78
N ARG A 143 -32.42 -18.95 -7.84
CA ARG A 143 -31.99 -20.37 -7.84
C ARG A 143 -32.45 -21.13 -9.09
N SER A 144 -33.60 -20.76 -9.66
CA SER A 144 -34.10 -21.36 -10.92
C SER A 144 -33.28 -20.96 -12.14
N GLY A 145 -32.34 -20.02 -12.02
CA GLY A 145 -31.54 -19.51 -13.12
C GLY A 145 -32.25 -18.43 -13.94
N LEU A 146 -31.48 -17.76 -14.81
CA LEU A 146 -31.97 -16.68 -15.68
C LEU A 146 -32.44 -17.23 -17.03
N GLY A 147 -33.58 -16.71 -17.51
CA GLY A 147 -34.03 -16.92 -18.89
C GLY A 147 -33.10 -16.24 -19.90
N LEU A 148 -33.11 -16.72 -21.15
CA LEU A 148 -32.25 -16.21 -22.23
C LEU A 148 -32.43 -14.71 -22.50
N HIS A 149 -33.66 -14.20 -22.36
CA HIS A 149 -33.96 -12.79 -22.56
C HIS A 149 -33.35 -11.91 -21.46
N ASP A 150 -33.60 -12.25 -20.20
CA ASP A 150 -33.04 -11.52 -19.05
C ASP A 150 -31.52 -11.58 -19.02
N HIS A 151 -30.95 -12.73 -19.41
CA HIS A 151 -29.51 -12.89 -19.59
C HIS A 151 -28.96 -11.90 -20.61
N ALA A 152 -29.57 -11.80 -21.80
CA ALA A 152 -29.14 -10.87 -22.84
C ALA A 152 -29.22 -9.40 -22.40
N VAL A 153 -30.29 -9.01 -21.71
CA VAL A 153 -30.46 -7.64 -21.17
C VAL A 153 -29.40 -7.35 -20.09
N ARG A 154 -29.14 -8.29 -19.18
CA ARG A 154 -28.09 -8.10 -18.16
C ARG A 154 -26.70 -8.08 -18.79
N LYS A 155 -26.46 -8.85 -19.86
CA LYS A 155 -25.17 -8.85 -20.58
C LYS A 155 -24.90 -7.49 -21.22
N THR A 156 -25.91 -6.83 -21.79
CA THR A 156 -25.74 -5.47 -22.34
C THR A 156 -25.50 -4.45 -21.23
N VAL A 157 -26.17 -4.54 -20.09
CA VAL A 157 -25.99 -3.59 -18.96
C VAL A 157 -24.65 -3.77 -18.24
N TYR A 158 -24.33 -4.99 -17.79
CA TYR A 158 -23.13 -5.28 -17.01
C TYR A 158 -21.88 -5.41 -17.87
N GLY A 159 -22.02 -5.88 -19.11
CA GLY A 159 -20.91 -6.24 -19.98
C GLY A 159 -20.35 -7.64 -19.66
N PRO A 160 -19.32 -8.09 -20.39
CA PRO A 160 -18.72 -9.40 -20.20
C PRO A 160 -17.97 -9.49 -18.86
N ASN A 161 -17.96 -10.68 -18.25
CA ASN A 161 -17.21 -11.00 -17.04
C ASN A 161 -15.71 -11.18 -17.35
N VAL A 162 -15.03 -10.10 -17.75
CA VAL A 162 -13.60 -10.10 -18.07
C VAL A 162 -12.90 -8.92 -17.40
N ILE A 163 -11.84 -9.20 -16.66
CA ILE A 163 -10.96 -8.17 -16.13
C ILE A 163 -9.85 -7.92 -17.16
N SER A 164 -10.11 -7.01 -18.10
CA SER A 164 -9.15 -6.69 -19.16
C SER A 164 -8.12 -5.65 -18.69
N VAL A 165 -6.85 -6.06 -18.64
CA VAL A 165 -5.72 -5.14 -18.42
C VAL A 165 -5.29 -4.58 -19.77
N PRO A 166 -5.34 -3.26 -20.00
CA PRO A 166 -4.98 -2.69 -21.30
C PRO A 166 -3.46 -2.79 -21.53
N VAL A 167 -3.02 -3.70 -22.39
CA VAL A 167 -1.62 -3.80 -22.83
C VAL A 167 -1.40 -2.83 -23.98
N ARG A 168 -0.74 -1.70 -23.70
CA ARG A 168 -0.39 -0.71 -24.74
C ARG A 168 0.57 -1.30 -25.76
N SER A 169 0.40 -0.91 -27.02
CA SER A 169 1.30 -1.31 -28.10
C SER A 169 2.65 -0.59 -27.97
N TYR A 170 3.72 -1.20 -28.50
CA TYR A 170 5.04 -0.54 -28.56
C TYR A 170 5.00 0.88 -29.16
N PRO A 171 4.30 1.17 -30.28
CA PRO A 171 4.25 2.53 -30.81
C PRO A 171 3.52 3.51 -29.89
N GLN A 172 2.45 3.09 -29.20
CA GLN A 172 1.78 3.95 -28.21
C GLN A 172 2.69 4.26 -27.04
N LEU A 173 3.37 3.25 -26.50
CA LEU A 173 4.33 3.43 -25.41
C LEU A 173 5.52 4.31 -25.84
N LEU A 174 6.01 4.15 -27.08
CA LEU A 174 7.08 4.97 -27.62
C LEU A 174 6.66 6.45 -27.71
N VAL A 175 5.46 6.73 -28.22
CA VAL A 175 4.93 8.09 -28.27
C VAL A 175 4.73 8.64 -26.86
N ASP A 176 4.29 7.82 -25.91
CA ASP A 176 4.13 8.23 -24.52
C ASP A 176 5.47 8.60 -23.86
N GLU A 177 6.49 7.78 -24.08
CA GLU A 177 7.83 7.99 -23.55
C GLU A 177 8.55 9.15 -24.24
N ALA A 178 8.51 9.23 -25.57
CA ALA A 178 9.19 10.26 -26.35
C ALA A 178 8.64 11.67 -26.09
N LEU A 179 7.36 11.80 -25.74
CA LEU A 179 6.72 13.09 -25.40
C LEU A 179 6.88 13.46 -23.92
N ASN A 180 7.66 12.70 -23.16
CA ASN A 180 8.14 13.13 -21.86
C ASN A 180 8.98 14.40 -22.03
N PRO A 181 8.76 15.48 -21.24
CA PRO A 181 9.49 16.74 -21.37
C PRO A 181 11.02 16.59 -21.42
N TYR A 182 11.53 15.55 -20.76
CA TYR A 182 12.94 15.22 -20.74
C TYR A 182 13.50 14.80 -22.11
N TYR A 183 12.88 13.81 -22.76
CA TYR A 183 13.31 13.37 -24.10
C TYR A 183 12.99 14.43 -25.16
N GLY A 184 11.93 15.22 -24.98
CA GLY A 184 11.66 16.39 -25.80
C GLY A 184 12.78 17.43 -25.73
N PHE A 185 13.30 17.71 -24.53
CA PHE A 185 14.46 18.58 -24.34
C PHE A 185 15.73 17.99 -24.97
N GLN A 186 16.00 16.69 -24.79
CA GLN A 186 17.14 16.03 -25.42
C GLN A 186 17.06 16.07 -26.96
N ALA A 187 15.89 15.85 -27.55
CA ALA A 187 15.72 15.93 -29.01
C ALA A 187 15.97 17.35 -29.53
N PHE A 188 15.53 18.38 -28.80
CA PHE A 188 15.85 19.78 -29.09
C PHE A 188 17.37 20.03 -29.01
N SER A 189 18.05 19.56 -27.96
CA SER A 189 19.50 19.67 -27.82
C SER A 189 20.27 18.98 -28.95
N ILE A 190 19.87 17.76 -29.33
CA ILE A 190 20.47 17.04 -30.47
C ILE A 190 20.31 17.84 -31.76
N GLY A 191 19.13 18.41 -32.02
CA GLY A 191 18.89 19.25 -33.20
C GLY A 191 19.80 20.49 -33.23
N LEU A 192 20.03 21.10 -32.06
CA LEU A 192 20.93 22.24 -31.92
C LEU A 192 22.40 21.83 -32.16
N TRP A 193 22.86 20.74 -31.56
CA TRP A 193 24.24 20.26 -31.72
C TRP A 193 24.53 19.82 -33.16
N LEU A 194 23.55 19.27 -33.88
CA LEU A 194 23.69 19.01 -35.31
C LEU A 194 23.81 20.29 -36.14
N ALA A 195 23.18 21.38 -35.71
CA ALA A 195 23.29 22.70 -36.34
C ALA A 195 24.63 23.40 -36.03
N ASP A 196 25.23 23.13 -34.86
CA ASP A 196 26.56 23.61 -34.46
C ASP A 196 27.71 22.67 -34.88
N HIS A 197 27.44 21.75 -35.81
CA HIS A 197 28.41 20.77 -36.35
C HIS A 197 29.00 19.75 -35.34
N TYR A 198 28.41 19.59 -34.14
CA TYR A 198 28.81 18.59 -33.12
C TYR A 198 28.22 17.20 -33.40
N TYR A 199 28.56 16.62 -34.56
CA TYR A 199 27.96 15.38 -35.04
C TYR A 199 28.23 14.16 -34.14
N TRP A 200 29.47 14.00 -33.66
CA TRP A 200 29.87 12.84 -32.85
C TRP A 200 29.20 12.81 -31.48
N TYR A 201 29.15 13.97 -30.83
CA TYR A 201 28.51 14.12 -29.54
C TYR A 201 27.00 13.88 -29.64
N ALA A 202 26.34 14.52 -30.62
CA ALA A 202 24.93 14.32 -30.92
C ALA A 202 24.59 12.84 -31.20
N LEU A 203 25.42 12.14 -31.99
CA LEU A 203 25.25 10.72 -32.31
C LEU A 203 25.35 9.83 -31.06
N CYS A 204 26.34 10.06 -30.19
CA CYS A 204 26.51 9.25 -28.98
C CYS A 204 25.31 9.38 -28.04
N ILE A 205 24.84 10.60 -27.77
CA ILE A 205 23.67 10.85 -26.93
C ILE A 205 22.41 10.25 -27.55
N PHE A 206 22.24 10.37 -28.88
CA PHE A 206 21.13 9.74 -29.59
C PHE A 206 21.11 8.22 -29.41
N LEU A 207 22.26 7.54 -29.53
CA LEU A 207 22.37 6.08 -29.34
C LEU A 207 22.01 5.67 -27.90
N ILE A 208 22.54 6.38 -26.90
CA ILE A 208 22.27 6.10 -25.48
C ILE A 208 20.79 6.30 -25.15
N SER A 209 20.19 7.40 -25.60
CA SER A 209 18.77 7.68 -25.40
C SER A 209 17.89 6.64 -26.10
N SER A 210 18.27 6.20 -27.30
CA SER A 210 17.57 5.15 -28.03
C SER A 210 17.58 3.81 -27.27
N VAL A 211 18.75 3.38 -26.78
CA VAL A 211 18.87 2.16 -25.96
C VAL A 211 18.05 2.28 -24.67
N SER A 212 18.11 3.43 -23.99
CA SER A 212 17.34 3.70 -22.77
C SER A 212 15.83 3.58 -23.02
N ILE A 213 15.32 4.22 -24.07
CA ILE A 213 13.91 4.16 -24.47
C ILE A 213 13.53 2.72 -24.80
N CYS A 214 14.30 2.00 -25.62
CA CYS A 214 14.03 0.60 -25.96
C CYS A 214 13.94 -0.31 -24.72
N LEU A 215 14.88 -0.16 -23.77
CA LEU A 215 14.86 -0.93 -22.51
C LEU A 215 13.66 -0.56 -21.63
N SER A 216 13.31 0.72 -21.55
CA SER A 216 12.13 1.21 -20.81
C SER A 216 10.83 0.64 -21.39
N LEU A 217 10.68 0.68 -22.72
CA LEU A 217 9.53 0.12 -23.44
C LEU A 217 9.39 -1.38 -23.25
N TYR A 218 10.51 -2.12 -23.38
CA TYR A 218 10.52 -3.57 -23.17
C TYR A 218 10.09 -3.92 -21.74
N LYS A 219 10.66 -3.27 -20.72
CA LYS A 219 10.33 -3.52 -19.31
C LYS A 219 8.87 -3.18 -19.01
N THR A 220 8.39 -2.02 -19.45
CA THR A 220 7.01 -1.56 -19.22
C THR A 220 5.99 -2.50 -19.85
N ARG A 221 6.23 -2.93 -21.10
CA ARG A 221 5.34 -3.89 -21.77
C ARG A 221 5.39 -5.26 -21.11
N LYS A 222 6.58 -5.79 -20.81
CA LYS A 222 6.72 -7.10 -20.15
C LYS A 222 5.99 -7.14 -18.81
N GLN A 223 6.09 -6.06 -18.03
CA GLN A 223 5.35 -5.90 -16.77
C GLN A 223 3.83 -5.88 -17.01
N SER A 224 3.35 -5.14 -18.00
CA SER A 224 1.92 -5.08 -18.36
C SER A 224 1.38 -6.43 -18.86
N GLN A 225 2.16 -7.19 -19.62
CA GLN A 225 1.82 -8.53 -20.09
C GLN A 225 1.72 -9.51 -18.92
N THR A 226 2.75 -9.53 -18.05
CA THR A 226 2.76 -10.42 -16.87
C THR A 226 1.53 -10.17 -15.99
N LEU A 227 1.13 -8.91 -15.79
CA LEU A 227 -0.07 -8.55 -15.04
C LEU A 227 -1.36 -8.96 -15.78
N SER A 228 -1.41 -8.80 -17.09
CA SER A 228 -2.53 -9.24 -17.92
C SER A 228 -2.73 -10.76 -17.82
N ASP A 229 -1.65 -11.53 -17.91
CA ASP A 229 -1.69 -13.00 -17.88
C ASP A 229 -2.08 -13.53 -16.49
N MET A 230 -1.65 -12.85 -15.41
CA MET A 230 -2.04 -13.19 -14.03
C MET A 230 -3.54 -12.95 -13.76
N VAL A 231 -4.14 -11.96 -14.42
CA VAL A 231 -5.51 -11.52 -14.17
C VAL A 231 -6.52 -12.21 -15.08
N LYS A 232 -6.12 -12.56 -16.31
CA LYS A 232 -7.02 -13.16 -17.29
C LYS A 232 -7.41 -14.56 -16.83
N LEU A 233 -8.68 -14.72 -16.48
CA LEU A 233 -9.28 -15.99 -16.14
C LEU A 233 -10.38 -16.32 -17.13
N SER A 234 -10.28 -17.47 -17.80
CA SER A 234 -11.33 -18.03 -18.67
C SER A 234 -11.45 -19.51 -18.36
N VAL A 235 -12.62 -19.89 -17.85
CA VAL A 235 -12.96 -21.25 -17.43
C VAL A 235 -14.38 -21.54 -17.90
N ARG A 236 -14.69 -22.79 -18.28
CA ARG A 236 -16.08 -23.19 -18.54
C ARG A 236 -16.80 -23.47 -17.23
N VAL A 237 -18.01 -22.95 -17.10
CA VAL A 237 -18.84 -23.09 -15.91
C VAL A 237 -20.19 -23.67 -16.30
N CYS A 238 -20.78 -24.45 -15.39
CA CYS A 238 -22.10 -25.00 -15.57
C CYS A 238 -23.13 -24.04 -14.96
N VAL A 239 -24.12 -23.62 -15.75
CA VAL A 239 -25.21 -22.75 -15.32
C VAL A 239 -26.55 -23.48 -15.40
N CYS A 240 -27.44 -23.21 -14.45
CA CYS A 240 -28.81 -23.72 -14.41
C CYS A 240 -29.75 -22.73 -15.13
N ARG A 241 -30.68 -23.24 -15.93
CA ARG A 241 -31.73 -22.46 -16.64
C ARG A 241 -33.12 -22.68 -16.02
N PRO A 242 -34.13 -21.84 -16.32
CA PRO A 242 -35.49 -21.89 -15.73
C PRO A 242 -36.26 -23.21 -15.88
N GLY A 243 -35.75 -24.20 -16.62
CA GLY A 243 -36.31 -25.56 -16.72
C GLY A 243 -35.52 -26.64 -15.95
N GLY A 244 -34.48 -26.27 -15.19
CA GLY A 244 -33.58 -27.21 -14.52
C GLY A 244 -32.51 -27.82 -15.43
N GLU A 245 -32.42 -27.37 -16.69
CA GLU A 245 -31.38 -27.79 -17.63
C GLU A 245 -30.02 -27.16 -17.27
N GLU A 246 -28.97 -27.98 -17.40
CA GLU A 246 -27.59 -27.60 -17.15
C GLU A 246 -26.87 -27.27 -18.47
N GLU A 247 -26.32 -26.07 -18.55
CA GLU A 247 -25.63 -25.57 -19.74
C GLU A 247 -24.18 -25.18 -19.41
N TRP A 248 -23.22 -25.62 -20.24
CA TRP A 248 -21.81 -25.24 -20.09
C TRP A 248 -21.48 -23.98 -20.87
N VAL A 249 -21.32 -22.87 -20.15
CA VAL A 249 -21.06 -21.54 -20.70
C VAL A 249 -19.63 -21.10 -20.41
N ASP A 250 -19.05 -20.23 -21.22
CA ASP A 250 -17.77 -19.60 -20.90
C ASP A 250 -17.93 -18.57 -19.77
N SER A 251 -16.98 -18.55 -18.84
CA SER A 251 -16.99 -17.61 -17.70
C SER A 251 -17.14 -16.14 -18.08
N SER A 252 -16.75 -15.72 -19.29
CA SER A 252 -16.87 -14.34 -19.78
C SER A 252 -18.32 -13.92 -20.06
N GLU A 253 -19.25 -14.88 -20.22
CA GLU A 253 -20.66 -14.60 -20.50
C GLU A 253 -21.54 -14.55 -19.24
N LEU A 254 -20.95 -14.80 -18.07
CA LEU A 254 -21.66 -14.73 -16.80
C LEU A 254 -22.15 -13.32 -16.50
N VAL A 255 -23.39 -13.23 -16.01
CA VAL A 255 -24.00 -11.99 -15.56
C VAL A 255 -24.57 -12.16 -14.14
N PRO A 256 -24.70 -11.07 -13.35
CA PRO A 256 -25.37 -11.14 -12.06
C PRO A 256 -26.76 -11.75 -12.16
N GLY A 257 -27.07 -12.73 -11.31
CA GLY A 257 -28.31 -13.51 -11.30
C GLY A 257 -28.19 -14.92 -11.91
N ASP A 258 -27.15 -15.22 -12.69
CA ASP A 258 -26.92 -16.60 -13.17
C ASP A 258 -26.75 -17.56 -12.00
N CYS A 259 -27.33 -18.76 -12.09
CA CYS A 259 -27.21 -19.80 -11.07
C CYS A 259 -26.16 -20.83 -11.52
N LEU A 260 -25.04 -20.90 -10.82
CA LEU A 260 -23.92 -21.83 -11.08
C LEU A 260 -24.15 -23.16 -10.37
N VAL A 261 -23.85 -24.26 -11.08
CA VAL A 261 -23.76 -25.61 -10.50
C VAL A 261 -22.29 -25.92 -10.21
N LEU A 262 -21.94 -26.06 -8.93
CA LEU A 262 -20.56 -26.29 -8.51
C LEU A 262 -20.20 -27.78 -8.55
N PRO A 263 -19.08 -28.16 -9.19
CA PRO A 263 -18.64 -29.56 -9.24
C PRO A 263 -18.19 -30.04 -7.85
N LYS A 264 -18.44 -31.33 -7.54
CA LYS A 264 -18.07 -31.93 -6.24
C LYS A 264 -16.57 -31.85 -5.93
N GLY A 265 -15.73 -32.01 -6.95
CA GLY A 265 -14.27 -31.90 -6.87
C GLY A 265 -13.74 -30.46 -6.80
N GLY A 266 -14.63 -29.47 -6.78
CA GLY A 266 -14.25 -28.06 -6.74
C GLY A 266 -13.73 -27.52 -8.07
N GLY A 267 -13.31 -26.27 -8.04
CA GLY A 267 -12.90 -25.50 -9.21
C GLY A 267 -12.61 -24.05 -8.86
N LEU A 268 -11.96 -23.33 -9.78
CA LEU A 268 -11.66 -21.92 -9.56
C LEU A 268 -12.90 -21.06 -9.83
N MET A 269 -13.19 -20.12 -8.94
CA MET A 269 -14.33 -19.21 -9.07
C MET A 269 -14.03 -18.07 -10.04
N PRO A 270 -14.79 -17.88 -11.14
CA PRO A 270 -14.55 -16.81 -12.10
C PRO A 270 -15.24 -15.48 -11.77
N CYS A 271 -16.13 -15.46 -10.78
CA CYS A 271 -16.93 -14.29 -10.40
C CYS A 271 -17.21 -14.31 -8.89
N ASP A 272 -17.80 -13.23 -8.36
CA ASP A 272 -18.31 -13.26 -6.99
C ASP A 272 -19.74 -13.82 -7.01
N ALA A 273 -19.98 -14.93 -6.32
CA ALA A 273 -21.25 -15.65 -6.26
C ALA A 273 -21.64 -15.94 -4.81
N VAL A 274 -22.93 -16.14 -4.55
CA VAL A 274 -23.47 -16.48 -3.23
C VAL A 274 -23.95 -17.90 -3.24
N LEU A 275 -23.52 -18.70 -2.28
CA LEU A 275 -23.96 -20.08 -2.10
C LEU A 275 -25.41 -20.10 -1.62
N VAL A 276 -26.28 -20.76 -2.36
CA VAL A 276 -27.73 -20.85 -2.09
C VAL A 276 -28.11 -22.24 -1.62
N ALA A 277 -27.40 -23.28 -2.06
CA ALA A 277 -27.61 -24.65 -1.61
C ALA A 277 -26.27 -25.40 -1.48
N GLY A 278 -26.11 -26.17 -0.41
CA GLY A 278 -24.91 -26.97 -0.10
C GLY A 278 -23.85 -26.23 0.71
N GLU A 279 -22.68 -26.87 0.85
CA GLU A 279 -21.50 -26.33 1.53
C GLU A 279 -20.27 -26.47 0.63
N CYS A 280 -19.34 -25.51 0.72
CA CYS A 280 -18.10 -25.50 -0.05
C CYS A 280 -16.90 -25.23 0.84
N MET A 281 -15.82 -25.98 0.66
CA MET A 281 -14.51 -25.66 1.22
C MET A 281 -13.73 -24.82 0.19
N VAL A 282 -13.27 -23.64 0.59
CA VAL A 282 -12.67 -22.68 -0.34
C VAL A 282 -11.31 -22.23 0.19
N ASN A 283 -10.30 -22.29 -0.68
CA ASN A 283 -9.03 -21.62 -0.44
C ASN A 283 -9.13 -20.16 -0.94
N GLU A 284 -9.17 -19.23 0.00
CA GLU A 284 -9.24 -17.79 -0.29
C GLU A 284 -7.86 -17.11 -0.38
N SER A 285 -6.75 -17.86 -0.37
CA SER A 285 -5.39 -17.29 -0.32
C SER A 285 -5.10 -16.27 -1.42
N ALA A 286 -5.74 -16.41 -2.59
CA ALA A 286 -5.62 -15.44 -3.69
C ALA A 286 -6.13 -14.03 -3.32
N LEU A 287 -7.13 -13.93 -2.44
CA LEU A 287 -7.75 -12.66 -2.04
C LEU A 287 -7.41 -12.23 -0.62
N THR A 288 -7.26 -13.19 0.29
CA THR A 288 -6.99 -12.92 1.70
C THR A 288 -5.52 -13.02 2.04
N GLY A 289 -4.79 -13.84 1.29
CA GLY A 289 -3.43 -14.22 1.63
C GLY A 289 -3.28 -15.19 2.79
N GLU A 290 -4.40 -15.63 3.36
CA GLU A 290 -4.46 -16.70 4.35
C GLU A 290 -4.49 -18.03 3.63
N SER A 291 -3.62 -18.96 4.02
CA SER A 291 -3.46 -20.26 3.37
C SER A 291 -4.43 -21.32 3.89
N VAL A 292 -5.12 -21.05 5.01
CA VAL A 292 -6.07 -21.95 5.64
C VAL A 292 -7.40 -21.93 4.88
N PRO A 293 -7.87 -23.06 4.36
CA PRO A 293 -9.18 -23.15 3.71
C PRO A 293 -10.34 -22.82 4.66
N VAL A 294 -11.37 -22.16 4.12
CA VAL A 294 -12.54 -21.69 4.85
C VAL A 294 -13.79 -22.43 4.36
N LEU A 295 -14.61 -22.88 5.30
CA LEU A 295 -15.91 -23.47 5.02
C LEU A 295 -16.95 -22.38 4.73
N LYS A 296 -17.69 -22.54 3.63
CA LYS A 296 -18.77 -21.67 3.15
C LYS A 296 -20.09 -22.42 3.21
N THR A 297 -21.12 -21.77 3.73
CA THR A 297 -22.46 -22.34 3.92
C THR A 297 -23.49 -21.58 3.09
N ALA A 298 -24.62 -22.22 2.78
CA ALA A 298 -25.73 -21.58 2.08
C ALA A 298 -26.23 -20.31 2.80
N LEU A 299 -26.67 -19.33 2.03
CA LEU A 299 -27.27 -18.08 2.50
C LEU A 299 -28.60 -18.38 3.21
N PRO A 300 -28.83 -17.86 4.43
CA PRO A 300 -30.14 -17.98 5.08
C PRO A 300 -31.22 -17.22 4.30
N GLU A 301 -32.44 -17.73 4.29
CA GLU A 301 -33.62 -17.05 3.75
C GLU A 301 -34.04 -15.89 4.68
N GLY A 302 -34.54 -14.80 4.09
CA GLY A 302 -35.08 -13.66 4.82
C GLY A 302 -35.04 -12.33 4.04
N PRO A 303 -35.85 -11.34 4.47
CA PRO A 303 -35.98 -10.05 3.80
C PRO A 303 -34.81 -9.08 4.07
N VAL A 304 -33.67 -9.60 4.55
CA VAL A 304 -32.48 -8.80 4.90
C VAL A 304 -31.71 -8.45 3.63
N PRO A 305 -31.24 -7.18 3.47
CA PRO A 305 -30.45 -6.80 2.31
C PRO A 305 -29.12 -7.57 2.28
N TYR A 306 -28.83 -8.20 1.14
CA TYR A 306 -27.57 -8.87 0.92
C TYR A 306 -26.44 -7.84 0.79
N CYS A 307 -25.34 -8.11 1.48
CA CYS A 307 -24.10 -7.37 1.40
C CYS A 307 -22.93 -8.35 1.47
N PRO A 308 -22.01 -8.36 0.49
CA PRO A 308 -20.88 -9.31 0.48
C PRO A 308 -19.96 -9.23 1.70
N GLU A 309 -19.85 -8.05 2.34
CA GLU A 309 -19.00 -7.89 3.52
C GLU A 309 -19.63 -8.53 4.76
N THR A 310 -20.93 -8.31 4.99
CA THR A 310 -21.63 -8.90 6.14
C THR A 310 -21.92 -10.39 5.91
N HIS A 311 -22.17 -10.79 4.66
CA HIS A 311 -22.49 -12.16 4.26
C HIS A 311 -21.30 -12.90 3.64
N ARG A 312 -20.06 -12.47 3.94
CA ARG A 312 -18.81 -13.04 3.41
C ARG A 312 -18.73 -14.56 3.49
N ARG A 313 -19.36 -15.18 4.49
CA ARG A 313 -19.41 -16.63 4.71
C ARG A 313 -20.25 -17.40 3.69
N HIS A 314 -21.20 -16.72 3.08
CA HIS A 314 -22.06 -17.26 2.04
C HIS A 314 -21.54 -16.88 0.66
N THR A 315 -20.64 -15.90 0.58
CA THR A 315 -20.04 -15.43 -0.67
C THR A 315 -18.77 -16.22 -1.04
N LEU A 316 -18.75 -16.70 -2.28
CA LEU A 316 -17.60 -17.22 -3.00
C LEU A 316 -17.03 -16.09 -3.87
N PHE A 317 -15.73 -15.84 -3.80
CA PHE A 317 -15.13 -14.70 -4.48
C PHE A 317 -14.33 -15.09 -5.73
N CYS A 318 -14.27 -14.19 -6.70
CA CYS A 318 -13.50 -14.35 -7.93
C CYS A 318 -12.00 -14.60 -7.65
N GLY A 319 -11.45 -15.66 -8.24
CA GLY A 319 -10.05 -16.08 -8.07
C GLY A 319 -9.79 -17.01 -6.89
N THR A 320 -10.81 -17.31 -6.07
CA THR A 320 -10.69 -18.32 -5.01
C THR A 320 -10.85 -19.73 -5.57
N LEU A 321 -10.21 -20.71 -4.94
CA LEU A 321 -10.26 -22.11 -5.36
C LEU A 321 -11.23 -22.87 -4.45
N VAL A 322 -12.36 -23.32 -4.99
CA VAL A 322 -13.21 -24.30 -4.31
C VAL A 322 -12.45 -25.63 -4.33
N LEU A 323 -12.12 -26.17 -3.16
CA LEU A 323 -11.42 -27.44 -2.99
C LEU A 323 -12.40 -28.62 -2.99
N GLN A 324 -13.58 -28.42 -2.39
CA GLN A 324 -14.59 -29.46 -2.28
C GLN A 324 -15.97 -28.82 -2.15
N ALA A 325 -16.97 -29.39 -2.81
CA ALA A 325 -18.37 -28.99 -2.68
C ALA A 325 -19.23 -30.20 -2.25
N ARG A 326 -20.12 -30.00 -1.27
CA ARG A 326 -20.97 -31.04 -0.70
C ARG A 326 -22.44 -30.61 -0.72
N ALA A 327 -23.30 -31.44 -1.30
CA ALA A 327 -24.74 -31.25 -1.27
C ALA A 327 -25.34 -32.12 -0.17
N PHE A 328 -26.07 -31.50 0.76
CA PHE A 328 -26.83 -32.19 1.81
C PHE A 328 -28.32 -32.25 1.48
N VAL A 329 -28.82 -31.26 0.74
CA VAL A 329 -30.22 -31.14 0.32
C VAL A 329 -30.26 -30.99 -1.20
N GLY A 330 -30.79 -31.99 -1.90
CA GLY A 330 -30.81 -32.05 -3.36
C GLY A 330 -29.52 -32.61 -4.00
N PRO A 331 -29.51 -32.80 -5.33
CA PRO A 331 -28.39 -33.43 -6.05
C PRO A 331 -27.17 -32.52 -6.24
N HIS A 332 -27.35 -31.20 -6.21
CA HIS A 332 -26.37 -30.21 -6.67
C HIS A 332 -26.10 -29.12 -5.64
N VAL A 333 -24.87 -28.60 -5.66
CA VAL A 333 -24.47 -27.39 -4.92
C VAL A 333 -24.65 -26.19 -5.84
N LEU A 334 -25.44 -25.20 -5.41
CA LEU A 334 -25.87 -24.08 -6.24
C LEU A 334 -25.36 -22.75 -5.70
N ALA A 335 -24.83 -21.90 -6.57
CA ALA A 335 -24.38 -20.56 -6.22
C ALA A 335 -24.84 -19.51 -7.25
N VAL A 336 -25.42 -18.40 -6.80
CA VAL A 336 -25.93 -17.33 -7.67
C VAL A 336 -24.90 -16.22 -7.84
N VAL A 337 -24.60 -15.83 -9.09
CA VAL A 337 -23.66 -14.76 -9.42
C VAL A 337 -24.18 -13.42 -8.91
N THR A 338 -23.34 -12.67 -8.21
CA THR A 338 -23.70 -11.32 -7.70
C THR A 338 -22.87 -10.21 -8.34
N ARG A 339 -21.58 -10.43 -8.60
CA ARG A 339 -20.72 -9.43 -9.25
C ARG A 339 -19.80 -10.06 -10.27
N THR A 340 -19.54 -9.34 -11.34
CA THR A 340 -18.70 -9.78 -12.47
C THR A 340 -17.65 -8.73 -12.85
N GLY A 341 -16.57 -9.15 -13.49
CA GLY A 341 -15.50 -8.29 -14.01
C GLY A 341 -14.85 -7.40 -12.95
N PHE A 342 -14.65 -6.13 -13.28
CA PHE A 342 -14.05 -5.13 -12.37
C PHE A 342 -14.89 -4.79 -11.13
N CYS A 343 -16.15 -5.23 -11.07
CA CYS A 343 -17.00 -5.04 -9.89
C CYS A 343 -16.75 -6.10 -8.81
N THR A 344 -16.09 -7.21 -9.14
CA THR A 344 -15.70 -8.25 -8.16
C THR A 344 -14.67 -7.73 -7.17
N ALA A 345 -14.50 -8.43 -6.04
CA ALA A 345 -13.43 -8.16 -5.08
C ALA A 345 -12.04 -8.16 -5.75
N LYS A 346 -11.73 -9.19 -6.55
CA LYS A 346 -10.48 -9.28 -7.34
C LYS A 346 -10.34 -8.13 -8.33
N GLY A 347 -11.40 -7.79 -9.05
CA GLY A 347 -11.44 -6.67 -10.00
C GLY A 347 -11.15 -5.32 -9.36
N GLY A 348 -11.68 -5.06 -8.16
CA GLY A 348 -11.40 -3.87 -7.38
C GLY A 348 -9.92 -3.76 -6.97
N LEU A 349 -9.29 -4.88 -6.59
CA LEU A 349 -7.84 -4.93 -6.30
C LEU A 349 -7.01 -4.62 -7.55
N VAL A 350 -7.30 -5.26 -8.68
CA VAL A 350 -6.59 -5.04 -9.95
C VAL A 350 -6.75 -3.60 -10.43
N SER A 351 -7.96 -3.03 -10.41
CA SER A 351 -8.21 -1.62 -10.79
C SER A 351 -7.34 -0.66 -9.98
N SER A 352 -7.14 -0.98 -8.71
CA SER A 352 -6.34 -0.18 -7.79
C SER A 352 -4.82 -0.28 -8.02
N ILE A 353 -4.35 -1.44 -8.50
CA ILE A 353 -2.95 -1.64 -8.93
C ILE A 353 -2.68 -0.86 -10.22
N LEU A 354 -3.64 -0.86 -11.16
CA LEU A 354 -3.54 -0.15 -12.44
C LEU A 354 -3.62 1.37 -12.29
N HIS A 355 -4.37 1.85 -11.28
CA HIS A 355 -4.61 3.27 -11.05
C HIS A 355 -4.24 3.67 -9.60
N PRO A 356 -2.94 3.65 -9.25
CA PRO A 356 -2.49 3.98 -7.90
C PRO A 356 -2.78 5.45 -7.56
N ARG A 357 -2.93 5.75 -6.27
CA ARG A 357 -3.01 7.15 -5.80
C ARG A 357 -1.70 7.89 -6.13
N PRO A 358 -1.77 9.13 -6.63
CA PRO A 358 -0.57 9.90 -6.98
C PRO A 358 0.29 10.13 -5.73
N ILE A 359 1.61 9.97 -5.89
CA ILE A 359 2.58 10.19 -4.81
C ILE A 359 2.98 11.68 -4.81
N ASN A 360 2.50 12.44 -3.82
CA ASN A 360 2.82 13.86 -3.66
C ASN A 360 4.17 14.08 -2.95
N PHE A 361 5.27 13.61 -3.54
CA PHE A 361 6.59 13.78 -2.94
C PHE A 361 7.24 15.12 -3.30
N LYS A 362 7.50 15.94 -2.26
CA LYS A 362 8.05 17.30 -2.39
C LYS A 362 9.35 17.37 -3.20
N PHE A 363 10.20 16.34 -3.10
CA PHE A 363 11.49 16.29 -3.80
C PHE A 363 11.35 16.50 -5.31
N TYR A 364 10.48 15.74 -6.00
CA TYR A 364 10.31 15.86 -7.45
C TYR A 364 9.74 17.22 -7.86
N LYS A 365 8.74 17.73 -7.12
CA LYS A 365 8.17 19.07 -7.33
C LYS A 365 9.22 20.16 -7.16
N HIS A 366 10.09 20.04 -6.15
CA HIS A 366 11.21 20.96 -5.95
C HIS A 366 12.32 20.81 -6.99
N SER A 367 12.56 19.61 -7.50
CA SER A 367 13.51 19.36 -8.60
C SER A 367 13.10 20.14 -9.85
N MET A 368 11.82 20.10 -10.22
CA MET A 368 11.31 20.88 -11.36
C MET A 368 11.41 22.39 -11.13
N LYS A 369 11.13 22.87 -9.91
CA LYS A 369 11.33 24.28 -9.55
C LYS A 369 12.81 24.70 -9.61
N PHE A 370 13.71 23.80 -9.25
CA PHE A 370 15.15 24.04 -9.33
C PHE A 370 15.62 24.10 -10.78
N VAL A 371 15.17 23.18 -11.64
CA VAL A 371 15.44 23.25 -13.09
C VAL A 371 14.96 24.59 -13.66
N ALA A 372 13.77 25.06 -13.26
CA ALA A 372 13.29 26.38 -13.67
C ALA A 372 14.18 27.54 -13.15
N ALA A 373 14.73 27.43 -11.94
CA ALA A 373 15.69 28.41 -11.41
C ALA A 373 17.02 28.39 -12.18
N LEU A 374 17.50 27.22 -12.60
CA LEU A 374 18.65 27.10 -13.49
C LEU A 374 18.37 27.74 -14.85
N SER A 375 17.16 27.62 -15.41
CA SER A 375 16.79 28.31 -16.65
C SER A 375 16.88 29.84 -16.54
N VAL A 376 16.59 30.42 -15.37
CA VAL A 376 16.79 31.86 -15.13
C VAL A 376 18.28 32.22 -15.15
N LEU A 377 19.14 31.40 -14.55
CA LEU A 377 20.59 31.60 -14.61
C LEU A 377 21.12 31.45 -16.04
N ALA A 378 20.63 30.46 -16.80
CA ALA A 378 20.96 30.28 -18.21
C ALA A 378 20.61 31.53 -19.01
N LEU A 379 19.45 32.15 -18.77
CA LEU A 379 19.05 33.40 -19.44
C LEU A 379 20.05 34.53 -19.20
N PHE A 380 20.53 34.72 -17.96
CA PHE A 380 21.57 35.73 -17.67
C PHE A 380 22.88 35.41 -18.39
N GLY A 381 23.29 34.15 -18.42
CA GLY A 381 24.44 33.69 -19.19
C GLY A 381 24.30 33.98 -20.68
N THR A 382 23.12 33.70 -21.24
CA THR A 382 22.82 33.91 -22.66
C THR A 382 22.82 35.40 -23.01
N ILE A 383 22.27 36.27 -22.15
CA ILE A 383 22.34 37.72 -22.35
C ILE A 383 23.79 38.20 -22.35
N TYR A 384 24.60 37.72 -21.40
CA TYR A 384 26.02 38.05 -21.34
C TYR A 384 26.77 37.57 -22.57
N SER A 385 26.54 36.32 -23.02
CA SER A 385 27.20 35.77 -24.19
C SER A 385 26.80 36.53 -25.46
N ILE A 386 25.53 36.86 -25.65
CA ILE A 386 25.07 37.68 -26.79
C ILE A 386 25.79 39.03 -26.80
N PHE A 387 25.89 39.71 -25.65
CA PHE A 387 26.58 41.00 -25.55
C PHE A 387 28.06 40.90 -25.93
N ILE A 388 28.77 39.88 -25.41
CA ILE A 388 30.19 39.67 -25.68
C ILE A 388 30.45 39.25 -27.13
N LEU A 389 29.69 38.30 -27.66
CA LEU A 389 29.87 37.84 -29.04
C LEU A 389 29.52 38.95 -30.05
N HIS A 390 28.53 39.79 -29.74
CA HIS A 390 28.24 40.99 -30.54
C HIS A 390 29.40 41.98 -30.50
N ARG A 391 29.98 42.24 -29.32
CA ARG A 391 31.19 43.07 -29.18
C ARG A 391 32.37 42.53 -29.97
N ASN A 392 32.53 41.20 -30.01
CA ASN A 392 33.59 40.51 -30.74
C ASN A 392 33.33 40.41 -32.26
N ARG A 393 32.24 41.00 -32.77
CA ARG A 393 31.84 40.99 -34.19
C ARG A 393 31.64 39.58 -34.78
N ALA A 394 31.17 38.63 -33.97
CA ALA A 394 30.79 37.30 -34.45
C ALA A 394 29.55 37.38 -35.37
N PRO A 395 29.39 36.43 -36.31
CA PRO A 395 28.25 36.43 -37.21
C PRO A 395 26.95 36.03 -36.49
N VAL A 396 25.81 36.56 -36.94
CA VAL A 396 24.53 36.49 -36.22
C VAL A 396 24.03 35.05 -36.04
N ASN A 397 24.27 34.18 -37.02
CA ASN A 397 23.93 32.76 -36.95
C ASN A 397 24.67 32.08 -35.78
N GLU A 398 25.96 32.30 -35.62
CA GLU A 398 26.76 31.74 -34.51
C GLU A 398 26.33 32.31 -33.16
N ILE A 399 25.99 33.61 -33.10
CA ILE A 399 25.46 34.23 -31.87
C ILE A 399 24.20 33.50 -31.40
N VAL A 400 23.26 33.23 -32.32
CA VAL A 400 21.99 32.56 -32.00
C VAL A 400 22.23 31.10 -31.58
N VAL A 401 23.06 30.36 -32.31
CA VAL A 401 23.34 28.95 -32.00
C VAL A 401 24.03 28.81 -30.64
N ARG A 402 25.09 29.60 -30.38
CA ARG A 402 25.82 29.56 -29.10
C ARG A 402 25.00 30.06 -27.90
N ALA A 403 24.13 31.04 -28.13
CA ALA A 403 23.19 31.53 -27.12
C ALA A 403 22.21 30.42 -26.66
N LEU A 404 21.71 29.63 -27.62
CA LEU A 404 20.82 28.51 -27.35
C LEU A 404 21.57 27.29 -26.79
N ASP A 405 22.82 27.04 -27.22
CA ASP A 405 23.66 25.95 -26.72
C ASP A 405 23.90 26.09 -25.21
N LEU A 406 24.14 27.32 -24.73
CA LEU A 406 24.34 27.62 -23.32
C LEU A 406 23.14 27.20 -22.44
N VAL A 407 21.92 27.26 -22.98
CA VAL A 407 20.72 26.76 -22.29
C VAL A 407 20.77 25.24 -22.12
N THR A 408 21.33 24.52 -23.11
CA THR A 408 21.49 23.07 -23.06
C THR A 408 22.58 22.62 -22.09
N VAL A 409 23.65 23.40 -21.94
CA VAL A 409 24.74 23.15 -20.97
C VAL A 409 24.24 23.27 -19.52
N VAL A 410 23.37 24.24 -19.23
CA VAL A 410 22.89 24.49 -17.86
C VAL A 410 21.92 23.42 -17.35
N VAL A 411 21.09 22.86 -18.22
CA VAL A 411 20.09 21.85 -17.86
C VAL A 411 20.64 20.44 -18.11
N PRO A 412 21.10 19.73 -17.07
CA PRO A 412 21.78 18.45 -17.25
C PRO A 412 20.80 17.41 -17.82
N PRO A 413 21.08 16.83 -19.00
CA PRO A 413 20.23 15.78 -19.52
C PRO A 413 20.29 14.58 -18.56
N ALA A 414 21.42 14.10 -18.06
CA ALA A 414 21.43 12.86 -17.27
C ALA A 414 20.65 12.89 -15.93
N LEU A 415 20.06 14.01 -15.49
CA LEU A 415 19.45 14.20 -14.17
C LEU A 415 18.32 13.20 -13.84
N PRO A 416 17.27 12.99 -14.66
CA PRO A 416 16.21 12.03 -14.32
C PRO A 416 16.68 10.58 -14.31
N ALA A 417 17.61 10.24 -15.23
CA ALA A 417 18.19 8.91 -15.32
C ALA A 417 19.02 8.60 -14.06
N ALA A 418 19.89 9.52 -13.63
CA ALA A 418 20.72 9.35 -12.44
C ALA A 418 19.89 9.19 -11.15
N MET A 419 18.79 9.93 -11.03
CA MET A 419 17.86 9.76 -9.92
C MET A 419 17.17 8.38 -9.92
N THR A 420 16.88 7.83 -11.09
CA THR A 420 16.27 6.51 -11.23
C THR A 420 17.25 5.39 -10.89
N VAL A 421 18.53 5.54 -11.26
CA VAL A 421 19.58 4.57 -10.91
C VAL A 421 19.71 4.39 -9.39
N CYS A 422 19.56 5.46 -8.61
CA CYS A 422 19.59 5.40 -7.14
C CYS A 422 18.52 4.45 -6.57
N THR A 423 17.27 4.61 -7.01
CA THR A 423 16.14 3.81 -6.51
C THR A 423 16.21 2.36 -7.01
N LEU A 424 16.75 2.13 -8.21
CA LEU A 424 16.98 0.78 -8.74
C LEU A 424 18.02 0.00 -7.93
N TYR A 425 19.13 0.63 -7.51
CA TYR A 425 20.09 -0.03 -6.64
C TYR A 425 19.49 -0.34 -5.26
N ALA A 426 18.72 0.58 -4.69
CA ALA A 426 18.01 0.34 -3.43
C ALA A 426 17.00 -0.82 -3.55
N GLN A 427 16.22 -0.86 -4.64
CA GLN A 427 15.28 -1.94 -4.93
C GLN A 427 16.00 -3.30 -5.07
N SER A 428 17.16 -3.32 -5.76
CA SER A 428 17.97 -4.53 -5.90
C SER A 428 18.49 -5.05 -4.56
N ARG A 429 18.94 -4.15 -3.66
CA ARG A 429 19.40 -4.52 -2.31
C ARG A 429 18.27 -5.05 -1.44
N LEU A 430 17.10 -4.40 -1.44
CA LEU A 430 15.91 -4.88 -0.74
C LEU A 430 15.48 -6.26 -1.25
N ARG A 431 15.50 -6.48 -2.57
CA ARG A 431 15.17 -7.77 -3.17
C ARG A 431 16.11 -8.89 -2.71
N ARG A 432 17.40 -8.60 -2.53
CA ARG A 432 18.37 -9.57 -1.97
C ARG A 432 18.09 -9.91 -0.51
N GLN A 433 17.44 -9.01 0.24
CA GLN A 433 16.97 -9.23 1.61
C GLN A 433 15.57 -9.85 1.66
N GLY A 434 15.02 -10.32 0.54
CA GLY A 434 13.71 -10.94 0.49
C GLY A 434 12.54 -9.95 0.58
N ILE A 435 12.78 -8.65 0.37
CA ILE A 435 11.75 -7.59 0.36
C ILE A 435 11.55 -7.11 -1.08
N PHE A 436 10.37 -7.37 -1.63
CA PHE A 436 10.00 -7.01 -3.00
C PHE A 436 9.27 -5.66 -2.98
N CYS A 437 9.68 -4.74 -3.86
CA CYS A 437 9.01 -3.45 -4.02
C CYS A 437 8.44 -3.33 -5.43
N ILE A 438 7.13 -3.07 -5.53
CA ILE A 438 6.42 -2.91 -6.81
C ILE A 438 6.64 -1.50 -7.37
N HIS A 439 6.70 -0.50 -6.49
CA HIS A 439 6.77 0.91 -6.87
C HIS A 439 8.03 1.59 -6.31
N PRO A 440 9.16 1.64 -7.06
CA PRO A 440 10.47 2.07 -6.56
C PRO A 440 10.49 3.47 -5.92
N LEU A 441 9.63 4.39 -6.37
CA LEU A 441 9.53 5.74 -5.81
C LEU A 441 9.09 5.75 -4.33
N ARG A 442 8.37 4.71 -3.86
CA ARG A 442 7.95 4.59 -2.46
C ARG A 442 9.11 4.21 -1.53
N ILE A 443 10.25 3.75 -2.04
CA ILE A 443 11.47 3.50 -1.25
C ILE A 443 11.94 4.80 -0.59
N ASN A 444 11.94 5.91 -1.33
CA ASN A 444 12.33 7.22 -0.81
C ASN A 444 11.36 7.75 0.28
N LEU A 445 10.08 7.36 0.22
CA LEU A 445 9.10 7.67 1.28
C LEU A 445 9.39 6.90 2.56
N GLY A 446 9.90 5.66 2.47
CA GLY A 446 10.37 4.87 3.62
C GLY A 446 11.35 5.63 4.50
N GLY A 447 12.20 6.48 3.91
CA GLY A 447 13.14 7.33 4.64
C GLY A 447 12.50 8.48 5.43
N LYS A 448 11.22 8.77 5.20
CA LYS A 448 10.44 9.83 5.86
C LYS A 448 9.46 9.34 6.91
N LEU A 449 9.32 8.02 7.07
CA LEU A 449 8.40 7.43 8.03
C LEU A 449 8.59 8.05 9.43
N GLN A 450 7.46 8.43 10.02
CA GLN A 450 7.39 9.06 11.34
C GLN A 450 6.60 8.18 12.31
N LEU A 451 5.65 7.42 11.78
CA LEU A 451 4.77 6.55 12.52
C LEU A 451 4.59 5.25 11.73
N VAL A 452 4.60 4.12 12.41
CA VAL A 452 4.27 2.81 11.83
C VAL A 452 3.15 2.18 12.65
N CYS A 453 2.06 1.86 11.97
CA CYS A 453 0.98 1.05 12.48
C CYS A 453 1.33 -0.43 12.28
N PHE A 454 1.12 -1.25 13.31
CA PHE A 454 1.34 -2.70 13.29
C PHE A 454 0.03 -3.41 13.60
N ASP A 455 -0.31 -4.42 12.81
CA ASP A 455 -1.28 -5.43 13.26
C ASP A 455 -0.67 -6.30 14.37
N LYS A 456 -1.52 -6.96 15.17
CA LYS A 456 -1.08 -7.77 16.31
C LYS A 456 -0.95 -9.24 15.94
N THR A 457 -1.99 -9.85 15.37
CA THR A 457 -2.06 -11.30 15.13
C THR A 457 -1.26 -11.60 13.88
N GLY A 458 -0.35 -12.57 13.92
CA GLY A 458 0.50 -12.92 12.78
C GLY A 458 1.56 -11.89 12.37
N THR A 459 1.42 -10.63 12.80
CA THR A 459 2.45 -9.59 12.64
C THR A 459 3.38 -9.49 13.86
N LEU A 460 2.87 -9.14 15.05
CA LEU A 460 3.68 -9.02 16.29
C LEU A 460 3.76 -10.34 17.06
N THR A 461 2.73 -11.16 16.94
CA THR A 461 2.57 -12.48 17.55
C THR A 461 2.66 -13.57 16.49
N GLU A 462 2.92 -14.80 16.89
CA GLU A 462 2.94 -15.96 15.99
C GLU A 462 1.55 -16.26 15.39
N ASP A 463 1.50 -16.98 14.26
CA ASP A 463 0.28 -17.29 13.48
C ASP A 463 -0.64 -18.36 14.14
N GLY A 464 -0.49 -18.61 15.44
CA GLY A 464 -1.21 -19.67 16.15
C GLY A 464 -1.52 -19.32 17.61
N LEU A 465 -2.55 -19.98 18.13
CA LEU A 465 -2.97 -19.92 19.53
C LEU A 465 -2.62 -21.25 20.19
N ASP A 466 -1.89 -21.21 21.29
CA ASP A 466 -1.65 -22.41 22.08
C ASP A 466 -2.69 -22.53 23.20
N VAL A 467 -3.22 -23.74 23.39
CA VAL A 467 -4.11 -24.04 24.52
C VAL A 467 -3.26 -24.10 25.80
N MET A 468 -3.54 -23.19 26.73
CA MET A 468 -2.91 -23.19 28.06
C MET A 468 -3.64 -24.17 28.98
N GLY A 469 -4.96 -24.24 28.86
CA GLY A 469 -5.81 -25.18 29.58
C GLY A 469 -7.27 -24.76 29.58
N VAL A 470 -8.07 -25.47 30.36
CA VAL A 470 -9.50 -25.22 30.55
C VAL A 470 -9.78 -25.02 32.03
N VAL A 471 -10.61 -24.04 32.36
CA VAL A 471 -11.11 -23.76 33.72
C VAL A 471 -12.53 -24.31 33.80
N PRO A 472 -12.74 -25.49 34.40
CA PRO A 472 -14.07 -26.09 34.51
C PRO A 472 -14.93 -25.34 35.52
N LEU A 473 -16.25 -25.36 35.30
CA LEU A 473 -17.23 -24.90 36.27
C LEU A 473 -17.94 -26.11 36.89
N GLN A 474 -17.98 -26.17 38.23
CA GLN A 474 -18.78 -27.17 38.95
C GLN A 474 -19.74 -26.46 39.91
N GLY A 475 -21.03 -26.59 39.67
CA GLY A 475 -22.06 -25.83 40.40
C GLY A 475 -21.90 -24.31 40.16
N ARG A 476 -21.48 -23.57 41.20
CA ARG A 476 -21.26 -22.11 41.15
C ARG A 476 -19.80 -21.70 41.44
N ALA A 477 -18.85 -22.61 41.31
CA ALA A 477 -17.44 -22.33 41.55
C ALA A 477 -16.57 -22.79 40.36
N PHE A 478 -15.63 -21.93 39.97
CA PHE A 478 -14.57 -22.32 39.04
C PHE A 478 -13.56 -23.21 39.73
N LEU A 479 -13.22 -24.31 39.07
CA LEU A 479 -12.16 -25.21 39.48
C LEU A 479 -10.79 -24.70 38.98
N PRO A 480 -9.68 -25.20 39.54
CA PRO A 480 -8.35 -24.91 39.02
C PRO A 480 -8.21 -25.26 37.54
N LEU A 481 -7.35 -24.52 36.84
CA LEU A 481 -7.08 -24.76 35.42
C LEU A 481 -6.48 -26.15 35.20
N VAL A 482 -7.09 -26.90 34.27
CA VAL A 482 -6.63 -28.19 33.79
C VAL A 482 -5.79 -27.96 32.52
N PRO A 483 -4.46 -28.21 32.54
CA PRO A 483 -3.58 -27.93 31.40
C PRO A 483 -3.81 -28.82 30.19
N GLU A 484 -4.25 -30.07 30.41
CA GLU A 484 -4.48 -31.08 29.36
C GLU A 484 -5.97 -31.42 29.26
N PRO A 485 -6.71 -30.83 28.30
CA PRO A 485 -8.16 -31.06 28.17
C PRO A 485 -8.56 -32.51 27.92
N ARG A 486 -7.67 -33.33 27.34
CA ARG A 486 -7.84 -34.79 27.17
C ARG A 486 -8.03 -35.57 28.48
N ARG A 487 -7.65 -35.01 29.63
CA ARG A 487 -7.82 -35.63 30.96
C ARG A 487 -9.14 -35.26 31.64
N LEU A 488 -9.99 -34.47 30.98
CA LEU A 488 -11.31 -34.14 31.52
C LEU A 488 -12.22 -35.38 31.50
N PRO A 489 -13.06 -35.58 32.53
CA PRO A 489 -14.03 -36.66 32.55
C PRO A 489 -15.07 -36.48 31.43
N MET A 490 -15.72 -37.57 31.02
CA MET A 490 -16.85 -37.49 30.07
C MET A 490 -17.97 -36.63 30.66
N GLY A 491 -18.26 -35.52 29.98
CA GLY A 491 -19.27 -34.57 30.42
C GLY A 491 -19.49 -33.45 29.41
N PRO A 492 -20.41 -32.51 29.72
CA PRO A 492 -20.80 -31.46 28.78
C PRO A 492 -19.64 -30.58 28.31
N LEU A 493 -18.67 -30.30 29.20
CA LEU A 493 -17.53 -29.45 28.88
C LEU A 493 -16.59 -30.08 27.84
N LEU A 494 -16.27 -31.37 27.98
CA LEU A 494 -15.41 -32.06 27.03
C LEU A 494 -16.13 -32.27 25.69
N ARG A 495 -17.43 -32.59 25.71
CA ARG A 495 -18.24 -32.64 24.49
C ARG A 495 -18.24 -31.28 23.78
N ALA A 496 -18.45 -30.19 24.50
CA ALA A 496 -18.38 -28.83 23.93
C ALA A 496 -17.03 -28.54 23.28
N LEU A 497 -15.91 -28.87 23.94
CA LEU A 497 -14.55 -28.71 23.37
C LEU A 497 -14.31 -29.57 22.14
N ALA A 498 -14.84 -30.79 22.12
CA ALA A 498 -14.65 -31.73 21.02
C ALA A 498 -15.56 -31.42 19.82
N THR A 499 -16.76 -30.88 20.01
CA THR A 499 -17.76 -30.76 18.93
C THR A 499 -18.07 -29.34 18.50
N CYS A 500 -17.85 -28.33 19.34
CA CYS A 500 -18.18 -26.94 19.02
C CYS A 500 -17.11 -26.33 18.11
N HIS A 501 -17.03 -26.77 16.85
CA HIS A 501 -16.05 -26.28 15.87
C HIS A 501 -16.60 -26.30 14.44
N THR A 502 -15.93 -25.60 13.54
CA THR A 502 -16.22 -25.64 12.08
C THR A 502 -15.16 -26.38 11.27
N LEU A 503 -14.29 -27.16 11.91
CA LEU A 503 -13.32 -28.02 11.23
C LEU A 503 -14.01 -29.01 10.27
N SER A 504 -13.33 -29.31 9.18
CA SER A 504 -13.72 -30.32 8.20
C SER A 504 -12.49 -31.11 7.75
N ARG A 505 -12.68 -32.32 7.22
CA ARG A 505 -11.60 -33.22 6.81
C ARG A 505 -11.37 -33.13 5.31
N LEU A 506 -10.18 -32.68 4.91
CA LEU A 506 -9.73 -32.61 3.51
C LEU A 506 -8.57 -33.60 3.32
N GLN A 507 -8.75 -34.63 2.48
CA GLN A 507 -7.72 -35.64 2.18
C GLN A 507 -7.00 -36.17 3.45
N ASP A 508 -7.77 -36.55 4.47
CA ASP A 508 -7.30 -37.02 5.79
C ASP A 508 -6.64 -36.00 6.73
N THR A 509 -6.57 -34.72 6.35
CA THR A 509 -6.12 -33.66 7.26
C THR A 509 -7.31 -32.86 7.81
N PRO A 510 -7.38 -32.58 9.13
CA PRO A 510 -8.35 -31.65 9.67
C PRO A 510 -7.97 -30.22 9.26
N VAL A 511 -8.90 -29.51 8.66
CA VAL A 511 -8.73 -28.16 8.13
C VAL A 511 -9.83 -27.25 8.69
N GLY A 512 -9.45 -26.05 9.10
CA GLY A 512 -10.36 -25.01 9.57
C GLY A 512 -9.63 -24.00 10.44
N ASP A 513 -10.37 -23.24 11.24
CA ASP A 513 -9.81 -22.17 12.08
C ASP A 513 -8.69 -22.71 13.00
N PRO A 514 -7.51 -22.07 13.08
CA PRO A 514 -6.40 -22.54 13.90
C PRO A 514 -6.73 -22.69 15.39
N MET A 515 -7.62 -21.84 15.94
CA MET A 515 -8.08 -21.95 17.32
C MET A 515 -8.90 -23.22 17.51
N ASP A 516 -9.82 -23.50 16.58
CA ASP A 516 -10.65 -24.70 16.58
C ASP A 516 -9.79 -25.95 16.46
N LEU A 517 -8.79 -25.92 15.58
CA LEU A 517 -7.85 -27.01 15.37
C LEU A 517 -7.10 -27.31 16.67
N LYS A 518 -6.52 -26.29 17.30
CA LYS A 518 -5.77 -26.44 18.56
C LYS A 518 -6.67 -26.88 19.71
N MET A 519 -7.91 -26.40 19.76
CA MET A 519 -8.90 -26.84 20.73
C MET A 519 -9.21 -28.34 20.59
N VAL A 520 -9.50 -28.82 19.38
CA VAL A 520 -9.80 -30.26 19.14
C VAL A 520 -8.56 -31.14 19.30
N GLU A 521 -7.38 -30.70 18.84
CA GLU A 521 -6.10 -31.40 19.08
C GLU A 521 -5.81 -31.57 20.58
N SER A 522 -6.20 -30.60 21.40
CA SER A 522 -5.99 -30.64 22.85
C SER A 522 -6.85 -31.71 23.56
N THR A 523 -8.02 -32.06 22.99
CA THR A 523 -8.89 -33.13 23.52
C THR A 523 -8.48 -34.52 23.04
N GLY A 524 -7.78 -34.61 21.90
CA GLY A 524 -7.38 -35.89 21.28
C GLY A 524 -8.50 -36.57 20.47
N TRP A 525 -9.65 -35.92 20.30
CA TRP A 525 -10.75 -36.44 19.49
C TRP A 525 -10.48 -36.27 17.99
N VAL A 526 -11.00 -37.19 17.18
CA VAL A 526 -10.77 -37.21 15.72
C VAL A 526 -12.08 -37.01 14.97
N LEU A 527 -12.05 -36.13 13.98
CA LEU A 527 -13.17 -35.83 13.10
C LEU A 527 -13.28 -36.84 11.94
N GLU A 528 -14.47 -37.39 11.74
CA GLU A 528 -14.86 -38.19 10.57
C GLU A 528 -16.03 -37.54 9.82
N GLU A 529 -15.92 -37.46 8.49
CA GLU A 529 -16.93 -36.88 7.60
C GLU A 529 -17.14 -37.77 6.36
N GLY A 530 -18.34 -37.74 5.77
CA GLY A 530 -18.68 -38.46 4.52
C GLY A 530 -19.66 -39.64 4.71
N LEU A 531 -19.82 -40.49 3.68
CA LEU A 531 -20.74 -41.65 3.71
C LEU A 531 -20.45 -42.64 4.85
N ALA A 532 -19.22 -42.67 5.36
CA ALA A 532 -18.82 -43.44 6.52
C ALA A 532 -19.41 -42.94 7.85
N ALA A 533 -19.86 -41.67 7.92
CA ALA A 533 -20.50 -41.11 9.10
C ALA A 533 -21.94 -41.61 9.30
N GLY A 534 -22.66 -41.92 8.21
CA GLY A 534 -24.06 -42.36 8.25
C GLY A 534 -24.27 -43.82 8.67
N THR A 535 -23.22 -44.65 8.62
CA THR A 535 -23.32 -46.10 8.88
C THR A 535 -23.22 -46.47 10.36
N ALA A 536 -22.69 -45.59 11.22
CA ALA A 536 -22.45 -45.89 12.63
C ALA A 536 -23.65 -45.63 13.57
N LEU A 537 -24.67 -44.85 13.15
CA LEU A 537 -25.78 -44.41 14.03
C LEU A 537 -27.20 -44.58 13.45
N GLY A 538 -27.37 -44.99 12.19
CA GLY A 538 -28.70 -45.09 11.57
C GLY A 538 -29.40 -43.73 11.32
N THR A 539 -28.68 -42.61 11.46
CA THR A 539 -29.18 -41.24 11.22
C THR A 539 -28.18 -40.46 10.35
N GLN A 540 -28.65 -39.63 9.42
CA GLN A 540 -27.77 -38.71 8.69
C GLN A 540 -27.25 -37.63 9.64
N ALA A 541 -25.94 -37.41 9.67
CA ALA A 541 -25.27 -36.38 10.46
C ALA A 541 -24.29 -35.59 9.57
N LEU A 542 -24.00 -34.35 9.93
CA LEU A 542 -23.04 -33.51 9.20
C LEU A 542 -21.60 -34.02 9.37
N ALA A 543 -21.26 -34.46 10.59
CA ALA A 543 -19.97 -35.00 10.95
C ALA A 543 -20.06 -35.85 12.23
N VAL A 544 -19.08 -36.75 12.45
CA VAL A 544 -18.98 -37.56 13.68
C VAL A 544 -17.62 -37.35 14.31
N MET A 545 -17.61 -37.04 15.61
CA MET A 545 -16.41 -36.94 16.44
C MET A 545 -16.20 -38.26 17.17
N ARG A 546 -15.05 -38.91 16.93
CA ARG A 546 -14.66 -40.14 17.62
C ARG A 546 -13.68 -39.84 18.75
N PRO A 547 -13.81 -40.53 19.89
CA PRO A 547 -12.85 -40.43 20.97
C PRO A 547 -11.50 -41.07 20.60
N PRO A 548 -10.40 -40.69 21.27
CA PRO A 548 -9.09 -41.33 21.10
C PRO A 548 -9.15 -42.82 21.47
N ALA A 549 -8.38 -43.65 20.75
CA ALA A 549 -8.18 -45.05 21.13
C ALA A 549 -7.45 -45.12 22.49
N GLN A 550 -8.05 -45.76 23.48
CA GLN A 550 -7.53 -45.79 24.86
C GLN A 550 -6.13 -46.42 24.93
N GLU A 551 -5.18 -45.74 25.58
CA GLU A 551 -4.05 -46.40 26.26
C GLU A 551 -4.57 -46.99 27.58
N PRO A 552 -4.21 -48.22 27.95
CA PRO A 552 -4.73 -48.87 29.15
C PRO A 552 -4.13 -48.21 30.40
N GLN A 553 -4.89 -47.38 31.11
CA GLN A 553 -4.56 -46.97 32.49
C GLN A 553 -5.74 -47.14 33.44
N CYS A 554 -5.39 -47.35 34.72
CA CYS A 554 -6.06 -48.19 35.68
C CYS A 554 -7.33 -47.62 36.34
N GLN A 555 -8.32 -48.51 36.47
CA GLN A 555 -9.32 -48.66 37.55
C GLN A 555 -10.04 -47.41 38.07
N GLY A 556 -11.31 -47.28 37.67
CA GLY A 556 -12.34 -46.56 38.43
C GLY A 556 -13.45 -46.01 37.55
N SER A 557 -14.52 -46.79 37.34
CA SER A 557 -15.86 -46.36 36.89
C SER A 557 -15.95 -45.04 36.09
N GLU A 558 -15.46 -45.02 34.86
CA GLU A 558 -15.81 -43.97 33.90
C GLU A 558 -16.62 -44.58 32.76
N GLU A 559 -17.73 -43.92 32.41
CA GLU A 559 -18.56 -44.30 31.27
C GLU A 559 -17.69 -44.40 30.00
N PRO A 560 -17.89 -45.41 29.14
CA PRO A 560 -17.10 -45.56 27.92
C PRO A 560 -17.25 -44.32 27.05
N LEU A 561 -16.14 -43.83 26.47
CA LEU A 561 -16.21 -42.72 25.53
C LEU A 561 -17.04 -43.13 24.30
N VAL A 562 -18.15 -42.43 24.07
CA VAL A 562 -19.08 -42.69 22.96
C VAL A 562 -18.84 -41.68 21.83
N PRO A 563 -18.91 -42.08 20.54
CA PRO A 563 -18.87 -41.14 19.42
C PRO A 563 -20.04 -40.15 19.46
N VAL A 564 -19.78 -38.89 19.08
CA VAL A 564 -20.75 -37.81 19.09
C VAL A 564 -20.99 -37.28 17.67
N SER A 565 -22.24 -37.23 17.24
CA SER A 565 -22.68 -36.76 15.93
C SER A 565 -23.05 -35.29 15.97
N ILE A 566 -22.57 -34.51 15.00
CA ILE A 566 -22.95 -33.10 14.80
C ILE A 566 -24.14 -33.04 13.84
N LEU A 567 -25.29 -32.60 14.34
CA LEU A 567 -26.54 -32.48 13.59
C LEU A 567 -26.73 -31.08 12.99
N GLY A 568 -26.26 -30.04 13.67
CA GLY A 568 -26.40 -28.66 13.22
C GLY A 568 -25.22 -27.81 13.63
N ARG A 569 -24.89 -26.81 12.82
CA ARG A 569 -23.82 -25.85 13.09
C ARG A 569 -24.34 -24.44 12.83
N PHE A 570 -24.22 -23.57 13.82
CA PHE A 570 -24.37 -22.13 13.68
C PHE A 570 -22.96 -21.55 13.74
N PRO A 571 -22.31 -21.31 12.60
CA PRO A 571 -20.90 -20.95 12.59
C PRO A 571 -20.68 -19.59 13.24
N PHE A 572 -19.42 -19.30 13.57
CA PHE A 572 -19.04 -18.05 14.25
C PHE A 572 -19.60 -16.80 13.55
N SER A 573 -19.81 -15.70 14.24
CA SER A 573 -20.09 -14.43 13.58
C SER A 573 -19.28 -13.36 14.29
N SER A 574 -18.55 -12.52 13.56
CA SER A 574 -17.76 -11.44 14.17
C SER A 574 -18.66 -10.38 14.83
N ALA A 575 -19.86 -10.16 14.28
CA ALA A 575 -20.85 -9.27 14.87
C ALA A 575 -21.45 -9.85 16.17
N LEU A 576 -21.72 -11.17 16.21
CA LEU A 576 -22.31 -11.85 17.38
C LEU A 576 -21.27 -12.38 18.38
N GLN A 577 -20.01 -12.48 17.96
CA GLN A 577 -18.82 -12.99 18.65
C GLN A 577 -18.98 -14.39 19.30
N ARG A 578 -19.78 -15.27 18.70
CA ARG A 578 -20.04 -16.63 19.19
C ARG A 578 -20.38 -17.59 18.06
N MET A 579 -20.31 -18.89 18.36
CA MET A 579 -20.76 -19.99 17.51
C MET A 579 -21.42 -21.10 18.31
N ASP A 580 -22.27 -21.88 17.66
CA ASP A 580 -23.12 -22.87 18.29
C ASP A 580 -23.12 -24.16 17.46
N VAL A 581 -23.28 -25.29 18.12
CA VAL A 581 -23.44 -26.60 17.47
C VAL A 581 -24.55 -27.38 18.17
N VAL A 582 -25.26 -28.21 17.41
CA VAL A 582 -26.26 -29.14 17.91
C VAL A 582 -25.74 -30.55 17.70
N VAL A 583 -25.70 -31.34 18.76
CA VAL A 583 -25.09 -32.67 18.77
C VAL A 583 -26.00 -33.72 19.40
N ALA A 584 -25.81 -34.96 18.98
CA ALA A 584 -26.46 -36.14 19.55
C ALA A 584 -25.47 -37.31 19.56
N TRP A 585 -25.69 -38.29 20.44
CA TRP A 585 -24.89 -39.51 20.49
C TRP A 585 -25.82 -40.73 20.63
N PRO A 586 -25.32 -41.96 20.38
CA PRO A 586 -26.11 -43.17 20.54
C PRO A 586 -26.75 -43.26 21.93
N GLY A 587 -28.07 -43.37 21.99
CA GLY A 587 -28.82 -43.49 23.25
C GLY A 587 -29.15 -42.17 23.95
N ALA A 588 -28.81 -41.01 23.37
CA ALA A 588 -29.24 -39.71 23.90
C ALA A 588 -30.76 -39.53 23.76
N ALA A 589 -31.45 -39.23 24.87
CA ALA A 589 -32.90 -38.97 24.86
C ALA A 589 -33.26 -37.65 24.17
N GLN A 590 -32.37 -36.65 24.26
CA GLN A 590 -32.50 -35.33 23.65
C GLN A 590 -31.14 -34.89 23.11
N PRO A 591 -31.07 -34.21 21.95
CA PRO A 591 -29.84 -33.59 21.50
C PRO A 591 -29.44 -32.42 22.41
N GLU A 592 -28.15 -32.10 22.44
CA GLU A 592 -27.60 -30.98 23.21
C GLU A 592 -27.08 -29.90 22.26
N ALA A 593 -27.22 -28.65 22.66
CA ALA A 593 -26.60 -27.50 22.03
C ALA A 593 -25.39 -27.04 22.84
N TYR A 594 -24.28 -26.75 22.16
CA TYR A 594 -23.08 -26.17 22.75
C TYR A 594 -22.70 -24.88 22.06
N VAL A 595 -22.38 -23.88 22.86
CA VAL A 595 -22.01 -22.53 22.44
C VAL A 595 -20.59 -22.23 22.90
N LYS A 596 -19.80 -21.62 22.03
CA LYS A 596 -18.52 -21.00 22.40
C LYS A 596 -18.42 -19.58 21.85
N GLY A 597 -17.83 -18.67 22.61
CA GLY A 597 -17.75 -17.27 22.20
C GLY A 597 -17.03 -16.35 23.18
N SER A 598 -17.18 -15.05 22.96
CA SER A 598 -16.66 -14.05 23.90
C SER A 598 -17.29 -14.25 25.28
N PRO A 599 -16.48 -14.23 26.36
CA PRO A 599 -16.98 -14.56 27.69
C PRO A 599 -18.15 -13.70 28.14
N GLU A 600 -18.11 -12.40 27.87
CA GLU A 600 -19.16 -11.46 28.29
C GLU A 600 -20.50 -11.75 27.57
N LEU A 601 -20.47 -12.02 26.26
CA LEU A 601 -21.69 -12.30 25.50
C LEU A 601 -22.26 -13.68 25.83
N VAL A 602 -21.42 -14.71 25.94
CA VAL A 602 -21.89 -16.05 26.31
C VAL A 602 -22.48 -16.05 27.72
N ALA A 603 -21.86 -15.34 28.67
CA ALA A 603 -22.43 -15.17 30.01
C ALA A 603 -23.79 -14.45 29.97
N GLY A 604 -23.97 -13.46 29.09
CA GLY A 604 -25.25 -12.78 28.88
C GLY A 604 -26.37 -13.66 28.29
N LEU A 605 -26.01 -14.76 27.62
CA LEU A 605 -26.96 -15.75 27.09
C LEU A 605 -27.26 -16.90 28.08
N CYS A 606 -26.44 -17.02 29.12
CA CYS A 606 -26.61 -18.03 30.15
C CYS A 606 -27.67 -17.62 31.18
N SER A 607 -28.33 -18.61 31.77
CA SER A 607 -29.23 -18.38 32.91
C SER A 607 -28.42 -17.80 34.08
N PRO A 608 -28.87 -16.71 34.72
CA PRO A 608 -28.09 -15.99 35.74
C PRO A 608 -27.73 -16.87 36.95
N GLU A 609 -28.50 -17.94 37.20
CA GLU A 609 -28.25 -18.91 38.26
C GLU A 609 -27.03 -19.81 38.02
N THR A 610 -26.59 -19.94 36.77
CA THR A 610 -25.45 -20.76 36.34
C THR A 610 -24.14 -19.97 36.25
N VAL A 611 -24.22 -18.64 36.18
CA VAL A 611 -23.03 -17.78 36.11
C VAL A 611 -22.55 -17.50 37.55
N PRO A 612 -21.31 -17.87 37.91
CA PRO A 612 -20.80 -17.65 39.26
C PRO A 612 -20.51 -16.16 39.49
N THR A 613 -20.65 -15.70 40.73
CA THR A 613 -20.37 -14.29 41.09
C THR A 613 -18.90 -13.91 40.88
N SER A 614 -17.99 -14.89 40.90
CA SER A 614 -16.57 -14.71 40.62
C SER A 614 -16.21 -14.63 39.13
N PHE A 615 -17.18 -14.74 38.22
CA PHE A 615 -16.95 -14.75 36.77
C PHE A 615 -16.10 -13.59 36.27
N THR A 616 -16.50 -12.36 36.59
CA THR A 616 -15.80 -11.15 36.14
C THR A 616 -14.37 -11.11 36.68
N GLN A 617 -14.18 -11.45 37.96
CA GLN A 617 -12.86 -11.45 38.60
C GLN A 617 -11.91 -12.50 37.99
N VAL A 618 -12.40 -13.71 37.71
CA VAL A 618 -11.59 -14.77 37.09
C VAL A 618 -11.25 -14.40 35.64
N LEU A 619 -12.23 -13.90 34.88
CA LEU A 619 -12.01 -13.43 33.52
C LEU A 619 -10.96 -12.30 33.47
N GLU A 620 -11.07 -11.32 34.36
CA GLU A 620 -10.12 -10.21 34.50
C GLU A 620 -8.72 -10.73 34.84
N SER A 621 -8.60 -11.72 35.74
CA SER A 621 -7.29 -12.28 36.11
C SER A 621 -6.52 -12.88 34.92
N TYR A 622 -7.20 -13.62 34.04
CA TYR A 622 -6.58 -14.21 32.85
C TYR A 622 -6.38 -13.19 31.73
N THR A 623 -7.33 -12.29 31.51
CA THR A 623 -7.23 -11.27 30.45
C THR A 623 -6.19 -10.21 30.77
N ALA A 624 -6.04 -9.81 32.05
CA ALA A 624 -4.97 -8.92 32.51
C ALA A 624 -3.59 -9.56 32.36
N ALA A 625 -3.49 -10.88 32.57
CA ALA A 625 -2.29 -11.65 32.30
C ALA A 625 -2.00 -11.84 30.79
N GLY A 626 -2.85 -11.33 29.89
CA GLY A 626 -2.64 -11.35 28.44
C GLY A 626 -3.12 -12.61 27.74
N TYR A 627 -3.84 -13.49 28.43
CA TYR A 627 -4.43 -14.68 27.81
C TYR A 627 -5.70 -14.32 27.04
N ARG A 628 -5.96 -15.08 25.97
CA ARG A 628 -7.23 -15.05 25.25
C ARG A 628 -8.15 -16.07 25.88
N VAL A 629 -9.31 -15.61 26.35
CA VAL A 629 -10.29 -16.45 27.04
C VAL A 629 -11.53 -16.61 26.19
N VAL A 630 -12.05 -17.84 26.08
CA VAL A 630 -13.29 -18.19 25.38
C VAL A 630 -14.21 -18.89 26.36
N ALA A 631 -15.46 -18.47 26.47
CA ALA A 631 -16.43 -19.16 27.34
C ALA A 631 -17.15 -20.26 26.56
N LEU A 632 -17.48 -21.34 27.26
CA LEU A 632 -18.24 -22.49 26.77
C LEU A 632 -19.52 -22.62 27.58
N ALA A 633 -20.64 -22.81 26.90
CA ALA A 633 -21.95 -23.02 27.50
C ALA A 633 -22.72 -24.12 26.76
N GLY A 634 -23.73 -24.70 27.38
CA GLY A 634 -24.58 -25.68 26.70
C GLY A 634 -25.96 -25.86 27.33
N LYS A 635 -26.86 -26.52 26.61
CA LYS A 635 -28.19 -26.91 27.09
C LYS A 635 -28.73 -28.13 26.33
N PRO A 636 -29.60 -28.95 26.94
CA PRO A 636 -30.40 -29.93 26.21
C PRO A 636 -31.50 -29.22 25.37
N LEU A 637 -31.84 -29.79 24.22
CA LEU A 637 -32.88 -29.31 23.31
C LEU A 637 -34.05 -30.31 23.23
N PRO A 638 -35.31 -29.87 23.40
CA PRO A 638 -36.48 -30.73 23.37
C PRO A 638 -36.92 -31.05 21.94
N ILE A 639 -36.02 -31.57 21.09
CA ILE A 639 -36.32 -31.99 19.71
C ILE A 639 -35.93 -33.45 19.51
N THR A 640 -36.48 -34.07 18.46
CA THR A 640 -36.04 -35.39 18.02
C THR A 640 -34.60 -35.33 17.50
N PRO A 641 -33.77 -36.36 17.73
CA PRO A 641 -32.38 -36.40 17.27
C PRO A 641 -32.32 -36.70 15.76
N SER A 642 -32.81 -35.80 14.92
CA SER A 642 -32.75 -35.88 13.46
C SER A 642 -32.13 -34.64 12.82
N LEU A 643 -31.50 -34.82 11.65
CA LEU A 643 -30.86 -33.72 10.89
C LEU A 643 -31.89 -32.67 10.44
N GLU A 644 -33.04 -33.12 9.95
CA GLU A 644 -34.10 -32.26 9.45
C GLU A 644 -34.67 -31.35 10.56
N ALA A 645 -34.89 -31.91 11.75
CA ALA A 645 -35.34 -31.13 12.90
C ALA A 645 -34.28 -30.11 13.36
N ALA A 646 -32.99 -30.49 13.32
CA ALA A 646 -31.90 -29.59 13.68
C ALA A 646 -31.73 -28.43 12.67
N GLN A 647 -32.01 -28.64 11.38
CA GLN A 647 -31.92 -27.60 10.34
C GLN A 647 -33.05 -26.56 10.41
N GLN A 648 -34.21 -26.92 10.95
CA GLN A 648 -35.33 -25.99 11.15
C GLN A 648 -35.15 -25.08 12.36
N LEU A 649 -34.16 -25.34 13.22
CA LEU A 649 -33.87 -24.49 14.37
C LEU A 649 -33.36 -23.12 13.94
N THR A 650 -33.93 -22.09 14.53
CA THR A 650 -33.38 -20.74 14.47
C THR A 650 -32.28 -20.58 15.50
N ARG A 651 -31.29 -19.74 15.19
CA ARG A 651 -30.18 -19.43 16.10
C ARG A 651 -30.68 -18.91 17.46
N ASP A 652 -31.67 -18.03 17.43
CA ASP A 652 -32.26 -17.45 18.65
C ASP A 652 -32.88 -18.51 19.57
N ALA A 653 -33.47 -19.58 19.02
CA ALA A 653 -34.03 -20.67 19.82
C ALA A 653 -32.93 -21.48 20.54
N VAL A 654 -31.76 -21.62 19.90
CA VAL A 654 -30.60 -22.32 20.47
C VAL A 654 -29.91 -21.48 21.55
N GLU A 655 -29.84 -20.16 21.37
CA GLU A 655 -29.04 -19.26 22.21
C GLU A 655 -29.72 -18.77 23.50
N GLN A 656 -30.94 -19.24 23.83
CA GLN A 656 -31.63 -18.85 25.07
C GLN A 656 -31.41 -19.82 26.23
N GLN A 657 -31.30 -19.29 27.47
CA GLN A 657 -31.27 -20.06 28.73
C GLN A 657 -30.16 -21.12 28.80
N LEU A 658 -28.94 -20.76 28.38
CA LEU A 658 -27.80 -21.67 28.39
C LEU A 658 -27.25 -21.88 29.82
N SER A 659 -26.55 -23.00 30.04
CA SER A 659 -25.77 -23.23 31.26
C SER A 659 -24.29 -23.02 30.98
N LEU A 660 -23.62 -22.20 31.79
CA LEU A 660 -22.17 -21.98 31.65
C LEU A 660 -21.42 -23.26 32.05
N LEU A 661 -20.45 -23.70 31.24
CA LEU A 661 -19.69 -24.93 31.46
C LEU A 661 -18.26 -24.68 31.92
N GLY A 662 -17.62 -23.62 31.43
CA GLY A 662 -16.23 -23.31 31.74
C GLY A 662 -15.59 -22.29 30.81
N LEU A 663 -14.30 -22.05 30.99
CA LEU A 663 -13.49 -21.13 30.19
C LEU A 663 -12.31 -21.88 29.53
N LEU A 664 -12.12 -21.70 28.23
CA LEU A 664 -10.92 -22.12 27.51
C LEU A 664 -9.91 -20.96 27.52
N VAL A 665 -8.69 -21.22 27.97
CA VAL A 665 -7.62 -20.22 28.08
C VAL A 665 -6.52 -20.52 27.06
N LEU A 666 -6.25 -19.53 26.21
CA LEU A 666 -5.31 -19.60 25.09
C LEU A 666 -4.19 -18.56 25.29
N ARG A 667 -2.97 -18.89 24.87
CA ARG A 667 -1.83 -17.96 24.90
C ARG A 667 -1.45 -17.46 23.50
N ASN A 668 -1.20 -16.15 23.39
CA ASN A 668 -0.62 -15.52 22.20
C ASN A 668 0.86 -15.25 22.46
N VAL A 669 1.74 -15.94 21.73
CA VAL A 669 3.19 -15.79 21.92
C VAL A 669 3.71 -14.68 21.01
N LEU A 670 4.53 -13.78 21.56
CA LEU A 670 5.24 -12.75 20.80
C LEU A 670 6.33 -13.40 19.93
N LYS A 671 6.48 -12.94 18.69
CA LYS A 671 7.64 -13.33 17.88
C LYS A 671 8.92 -12.85 18.57
N PRO A 672 10.00 -13.64 18.59
CA PRO A 672 11.22 -13.29 19.31
C PRO A 672 11.87 -11.99 18.79
N GLN A 673 11.65 -11.65 17.52
CA GLN A 673 12.16 -10.42 16.89
C GLN A 673 11.31 -9.17 17.20
N THR A 674 10.11 -9.32 17.77
CA THR A 674 9.18 -8.20 17.95
C THR A 674 9.73 -7.14 18.91
N THR A 675 10.08 -7.54 20.12
CA THR A 675 10.60 -6.64 21.16
C THR A 675 11.85 -5.85 20.73
N PRO A 676 12.92 -6.46 20.17
CA PRO A 676 14.10 -5.69 19.76
C PRO A 676 13.82 -4.69 18.63
N VAL A 677 12.92 -5.02 17.69
CA VAL A 677 12.56 -4.10 16.60
C VAL A 677 11.76 -2.90 17.12
N ILE A 678 10.77 -3.12 18.00
CA ILE A 678 9.99 -2.03 18.60
C ILE A 678 10.89 -1.09 19.42
N GLN A 679 11.81 -1.64 20.20
CA GLN A 679 12.80 -0.85 20.94
C GLN A 679 13.70 -0.03 20.02
N ALA A 680 14.17 -0.59 18.89
CA ALA A 680 14.97 0.12 17.91
C ALA A 680 14.18 1.29 17.26
N LEU A 681 12.90 1.07 16.91
CA LEU A 681 12.03 2.12 16.38
C LEU A 681 11.80 3.24 17.39
N ARG A 682 11.48 2.90 18.64
CA ARG A 682 11.32 3.87 19.74
C ARG A 682 12.61 4.66 20.00
N GLY A 683 13.77 4.00 20.01
CA GLY A 683 15.09 4.64 20.15
C GLY A 683 15.39 5.71 19.09
N THR A 684 14.73 5.61 17.92
CA THR A 684 14.86 6.54 16.79
C THR A 684 13.74 7.57 16.68
N ARG A 685 12.83 7.62 17.67
CA ARG A 685 11.64 8.48 17.71
C ARG A 685 10.69 8.25 16.53
N ILE A 686 10.59 7.00 16.06
CA ILE A 686 9.52 6.56 15.17
C ILE A 686 8.42 6.00 16.06
N ARG A 687 7.22 6.60 15.95
CA ARG A 687 6.09 6.20 16.78
C ARG A 687 5.54 4.86 16.30
N THR A 688 5.34 3.94 17.25
CA THR A 688 4.74 2.62 16.99
C THR A 688 3.31 2.64 17.50
N VAL A 689 2.35 2.27 16.65
CA VAL A 689 0.92 2.18 17.01
C VAL A 689 0.45 0.76 16.73
N MET A 690 -0.22 0.13 17.70
CA MET A 690 -0.87 -1.16 17.51
C MET A 690 -2.31 -0.93 17.04
N VAL A 691 -2.72 -1.63 15.99
CA VAL A 691 -4.09 -1.60 15.46
C VAL A 691 -4.56 -3.03 15.28
N THR A 692 -5.52 -3.50 16.07
CA THR A 692 -5.92 -4.91 16.09
C THR A 692 -7.43 -5.10 16.25
N GLY A 693 -7.93 -6.26 15.81
CA GLY A 693 -9.29 -6.72 16.07
C GLY A 693 -9.48 -7.39 17.44
N ASP A 694 -8.40 -7.65 18.18
CA ASP A 694 -8.44 -8.36 19.47
C ASP A 694 -9.03 -7.51 20.61
N ASN A 695 -9.27 -8.16 21.77
CA ASN A 695 -9.72 -7.47 22.99
C ASN A 695 -8.68 -6.42 23.43
N LEU A 696 -9.20 -5.30 23.95
CA LEU A 696 -8.42 -4.17 24.44
C LEU A 696 -7.40 -4.58 25.51
N GLN A 697 -7.81 -5.37 26.51
CA GLN A 697 -6.89 -5.79 27.58
C GLN A 697 -5.73 -6.62 27.05
N THR A 698 -6.00 -7.61 26.21
CA THR A 698 -4.97 -8.42 25.54
C THR A 698 -4.02 -7.54 24.71
N ALA A 699 -4.57 -6.59 23.94
CA ALA A 699 -3.77 -5.66 23.15
C ALA A 699 -2.87 -4.76 24.01
N VAL A 700 -3.38 -4.30 25.16
CA VAL A 700 -2.63 -3.53 26.16
C VAL A 700 -1.49 -4.36 26.75
N THR A 701 -1.74 -5.60 27.19
CA THR A 701 -0.71 -6.48 27.74
C THR A 701 0.36 -6.80 26.71
N VAL A 702 -0.03 -7.04 25.45
CA VAL A 702 0.93 -7.26 24.34
C VAL A 702 1.75 -6.01 24.07
N ALA A 703 1.14 -4.82 24.08
CA ALA A 703 1.83 -3.55 23.87
C ALA A 703 2.84 -3.23 25.00
N GLN A 704 2.52 -3.59 26.24
CA GLN A 704 3.45 -3.49 27.37
C GLN A 704 4.58 -4.53 27.24
N SER A 705 4.25 -5.77 26.88
CA SER A 705 5.20 -6.89 26.77
C SER A 705 6.24 -6.69 25.66
N CYS A 706 5.85 -6.11 24.52
CA CYS A 706 6.79 -5.80 23.43
C CYS A 706 7.51 -4.45 23.59
N GLY A 707 7.18 -3.69 24.64
CA GLY A 707 7.77 -2.38 24.92
C GLY A 707 7.24 -1.24 24.05
N MET A 708 6.09 -1.40 23.37
CA MET A 708 5.39 -0.28 22.72
C MET A 708 4.89 0.74 23.76
N VAL A 709 4.60 0.30 24.97
CA VAL A 709 4.37 1.13 26.16
C VAL A 709 5.38 0.71 27.22
N GLY A 710 6.19 1.66 27.70
CA GLY A 710 7.20 1.40 28.72
C GLY A 710 6.57 1.16 30.11
N PRO A 711 7.25 0.44 31.01
CA PRO A 711 6.73 0.12 32.34
C PRO A 711 6.55 1.34 33.26
N ARG A 712 7.16 2.49 32.91
CA ARG A 712 7.05 3.76 33.64
C ARG A 712 6.15 4.78 32.94
N GLU A 713 5.59 4.43 31.78
CA GLU A 713 4.75 5.32 30.97
C GLU A 713 3.29 5.16 31.39
N ARG A 714 2.55 6.27 31.51
CA ARG A 714 1.15 6.24 31.91
C ARG A 714 0.29 5.77 30.75
N LEU A 715 -0.47 4.70 30.92
CA LEU A 715 -1.45 4.21 29.95
C LEU A 715 -2.87 4.46 30.48
N VAL A 716 -3.71 5.11 29.68
CA VAL A 716 -5.12 5.38 30.01
C VAL A 716 -6.01 4.77 28.94
N ILE A 717 -7.01 4.01 29.39
CA ILE A 717 -8.07 3.49 28.53
C ILE A 717 -9.13 4.59 28.37
N LEU A 718 -9.43 4.93 27.12
CA LEU A 718 -10.46 5.88 26.75
C LEU A 718 -11.71 5.11 26.32
N SER A 719 -12.84 5.40 26.96
CA SER A 719 -14.15 4.84 26.63
C SER A 719 -15.08 5.99 26.23
N ALA A 720 -15.80 5.86 25.11
CA ALA A 720 -16.84 6.82 24.73
C ALA A 720 -18.16 6.11 24.48
N THR A 721 -19.23 6.65 25.04
CA THR A 721 -20.59 6.14 24.87
C THR A 721 -21.34 6.97 23.82
N PRO A 722 -22.12 6.32 22.95
CA PRO A 722 -22.99 7.02 22.02
C PRO A 722 -24.11 7.76 22.76
N PRO A 723 -24.73 8.79 22.16
CA PRO A 723 -25.84 9.48 22.79
C PRO A 723 -27.07 8.57 22.90
N GLU A 724 -27.57 8.35 24.13
CA GLU A 724 -28.84 7.66 24.39
C GLU A 724 -29.96 8.68 24.66
N ARG A 725 -31.23 8.29 24.54
CA ARG A 725 -32.40 9.20 24.59
C ARG A 725 -32.34 10.12 25.83
N GLY A 726 -31.97 11.39 25.61
CA GLY A 726 -31.89 12.44 26.63
C GLY A 726 -30.49 12.71 27.22
N GLN A 727 -29.47 11.91 26.90
CA GLN A 727 -28.08 12.13 27.35
C GLN A 727 -27.14 12.40 26.16
N PRO A 728 -26.28 13.44 26.22
CA PRO A 728 -25.25 13.65 25.20
C PRO A 728 -24.21 12.52 25.24
N ALA A 729 -23.46 12.34 24.15
CA ALA A 729 -22.33 11.41 24.13
C ALA A 729 -21.34 11.78 25.26
N SER A 730 -20.89 10.80 26.04
CA SER A 730 -19.94 11.03 27.15
C SER A 730 -18.62 10.30 26.90
N LEU A 731 -17.58 10.78 27.60
CA LEU A 731 -16.21 10.29 27.43
C LEU A 731 -15.60 10.04 28.80
N GLU A 732 -15.23 8.79 29.06
CA GLU A 732 -14.68 8.32 30.33
C GLU A 732 -13.22 7.87 30.16
N LEU A 733 -12.41 8.12 31.19
CA LEU A 733 -10.98 7.85 31.21
C LEU A 733 -10.66 6.91 32.38
N LEU A 734 -10.26 5.68 32.04
CA LEU A 734 -9.96 4.62 33.01
C LEU A 734 -8.44 4.40 33.09
N PRO A 735 -7.78 4.62 34.24
CA PRO A 735 -6.35 4.31 34.40
C PRO A 735 -6.11 2.80 34.40
N VAL A 736 -5.01 2.35 33.80
CA VAL A 736 -4.57 0.94 33.86
C VAL A 736 -3.62 0.77 35.05
N GLU A 737 -4.01 -0.01 36.05
CA GLU A 737 -3.14 -0.33 37.20
C GLU A 737 -1.98 -1.25 36.76
N SER A 738 -0.73 -0.83 37.01
CA SER A 738 0.45 -1.65 36.67
C SER A 738 0.56 -2.84 37.63
N SER A 739 0.40 -4.06 37.11
CA SER A 739 0.44 -5.33 37.85
C SER A 739 1.83 -5.75 38.39
N ALA A 740 2.80 -4.84 38.48
CA ALA A 740 4.16 -5.16 38.95
C ALA A 740 4.29 -5.39 40.47
N ALA A 741 3.19 -5.31 41.24
CA ALA A 741 3.23 -5.33 42.71
C ALA A 741 2.70 -6.59 43.41
N VAL A 742 2.22 -7.64 42.71
CA VAL A 742 1.49 -8.74 43.37
C VAL A 742 2.26 -10.07 43.50
N ASN A 743 3.38 -10.26 42.80
CA ASN A 743 4.16 -11.51 42.91
C ASN A 743 5.44 -11.31 43.73
N GLY A 744 5.30 -11.31 45.05
CA GLY A 744 6.41 -11.37 45.99
C GLY A 744 5.94 -11.96 47.32
N THR A 745 6.30 -13.21 47.57
CA THR A 745 6.19 -13.88 48.86
C THR A 745 6.73 -12.97 49.97
N LYS A 746 5.90 -12.71 50.99
CA LYS A 746 6.26 -11.91 52.17
C LYS A 746 7.39 -12.58 52.96
N GLY A 747 8.63 -12.19 52.71
CA GLY A 747 9.72 -12.30 53.68
C GLY A 747 9.83 -10.98 54.45
N PRO A 748 9.97 -10.98 55.79
CA PRO A 748 10.09 -9.75 56.55
C PRO A 748 11.56 -9.33 56.57
N ASP A 749 11.97 -8.41 55.69
CA ASP A 749 13.12 -7.56 56.00
C ASP A 749 13.04 -6.22 55.27
N ARG A 750 13.26 -5.17 56.07
CA ARG A 750 13.10 -3.76 55.73
C ARG A 750 14.14 -3.32 54.70
N VAL A 751 13.70 -2.95 53.51
CA VAL A 751 14.39 -1.95 52.67
C VAL A 751 13.36 -0.97 52.14
N SER A 752 13.54 0.30 52.48
CA SER A 752 12.75 1.46 52.06
C SER A 752 12.64 1.54 50.53
N SER A 753 11.50 1.13 49.96
CA SER A 753 11.19 1.36 48.55
C SER A 753 10.66 2.78 48.37
N CYS A 754 11.45 3.65 47.72
CA CYS A 754 10.97 4.92 47.20
C CYS A 754 9.76 4.68 46.30
N THR A 755 8.60 5.23 46.68
CA THR A 755 7.46 5.43 45.78
C THR A 755 7.87 6.43 44.71
N VAL A 756 8.20 5.93 43.52
CA VAL A 756 8.56 6.77 42.37
C VAL A 756 7.28 7.06 41.58
N GLU A 757 6.83 8.30 41.65
CA GLU A 757 5.72 8.85 40.84
C GLU A 757 5.98 8.64 39.32
N PRO A 758 4.96 8.22 38.54
CA PRO A 758 5.08 8.07 37.09
C PRO A 758 5.30 9.43 36.41
N ASP A 759 6.16 9.48 35.38
CA ASP A 759 6.49 10.72 34.65
C ASP A 759 5.23 11.24 33.89
N PRO A 760 4.70 12.43 34.20
CA PRO A 760 3.46 12.97 33.61
C PRO A 760 3.59 13.38 32.13
N ARG A 761 4.79 13.26 31.52
CA ARG A 761 5.08 13.77 30.17
C ARG A 761 4.83 12.78 29.03
N SER A 762 4.59 11.50 29.29
CA SER A 762 4.34 10.47 28.26
C SER A 762 3.09 9.65 28.60
N SER A 763 1.93 10.22 28.28
CA SER A 763 0.62 9.55 28.38
C SER A 763 0.29 8.84 27.07
N HIS A 764 0.06 7.53 27.15
CA HIS A 764 -0.43 6.69 26.07
C HIS A 764 -1.93 6.48 26.23
N LEU A 765 -2.66 6.47 25.11
CA LEU A 765 -4.08 6.14 25.10
C LEU A 765 -4.33 4.77 24.45
N ALA A 766 -5.23 4.01 25.04
CA ALA A 766 -5.78 2.78 24.49
C ALA A 766 -7.28 2.93 24.27
N LEU A 767 -7.80 2.57 23.10
CA LEU A 767 -9.22 2.72 22.79
C LEU A 767 -9.76 1.57 21.94
N SER A 768 -11.06 1.32 22.06
CA SER A 768 -11.79 0.35 21.26
C SER A 768 -12.29 0.94 19.94
N GLY A 769 -12.58 0.09 18.95
CA GLY A 769 -13.18 0.49 17.68
C GLY A 769 -14.54 1.16 17.81
N SER A 770 -15.36 0.76 18.79
CA SER A 770 -16.63 1.44 19.10
C SER A 770 -16.40 2.88 19.56
N THR A 771 -15.47 3.08 20.50
CA THR A 771 -15.05 4.39 21.00
C THR A 771 -14.48 5.26 19.87
N PHE A 772 -13.64 4.68 19.00
CA PHE A 772 -13.10 5.38 17.83
C PHE A 772 -14.20 5.90 16.90
N GLY A 773 -15.21 5.07 16.59
CA GLY A 773 -16.34 5.48 15.76
C GLY A 773 -17.16 6.62 16.36
N VAL A 774 -17.38 6.60 17.68
CA VAL A 774 -18.05 7.70 18.41
C VAL A 774 -17.21 8.98 18.35
N LEU A 775 -15.90 8.89 18.56
CA LEU A 775 -15.00 10.05 18.48
C LEU A 775 -14.99 10.72 17.11
N VAL A 776 -14.91 9.92 16.05
CA VAL A 776 -14.92 10.42 14.67
C VAL A 776 -16.21 11.18 14.37
N LYS A 777 -17.35 10.66 14.82
CA LYS A 777 -18.68 11.21 14.51
C LYS A 777 -19.08 12.39 15.40
N TYR A 778 -18.86 12.29 16.71
CA TYR A 778 -19.40 13.22 17.71
C TYR A 778 -18.34 14.15 18.31
N PHE A 779 -17.06 13.77 18.29
CA PHE A 779 -15.96 14.57 18.87
C PHE A 779 -14.82 14.91 17.88
N PRO A 780 -15.11 15.47 16.69
CA PRO A 780 -14.10 15.71 15.65
C PRO A 780 -13.01 16.72 16.06
N LYS A 781 -13.30 17.59 17.04
CA LYS A 781 -12.31 18.54 17.60
C LYS A 781 -11.29 17.87 18.51
N LEU A 782 -11.69 16.80 19.22
CA LEU A 782 -10.85 16.07 20.17
C LEU A 782 -10.03 14.97 19.49
N LEU A 783 -10.57 14.39 18.41
CA LEU A 783 -9.94 13.32 17.64
C LEU A 783 -8.45 13.56 17.33
N PRO A 784 -8.00 14.74 16.85
CA PRO A 784 -6.58 15.00 16.62
C PRO A 784 -5.69 14.83 17.86
N LYS A 785 -6.16 15.20 19.07
CA LYS A 785 -5.41 15.06 20.32
C LYS A 785 -5.31 13.58 20.71
N VAL A 786 -6.43 12.86 20.64
CA VAL A 786 -6.48 11.40 20.88
C VAL A 786 -5.54 10.67 19.92
N LEU A 787 -5.56 11.02 18.63
CA LEU A 787 -4.70 10.40 17.62
C LEU A 787 -3.20 10.65 17.83
N VAL A 788 -2.80 11.75 18.48
CA VAL A 788 -1.39 12.02 18.80
C VAL A 788 -0.89 11.18 19.98
N GLN A 789 -1.77 10.75 20.89
CA GLN A 789 -1.42 9.95 22.07
C GLN A 789 -1.83 8.47 21.98
N GLY A 790 -2.75 8.13 21.08
CA GLY A 790 -3.29 6.79 20.86
C GLY A 790 -2.22 5.78 20.44
N THR A 791 -1.94 4.81 21.29
CA THR A 791 -0.91 3.79 21.03
C THR A 791 -1.53 2.44 20.72
N VAL A 792 -2.69 2.14 21.31
CA VAL A 792 -3.41 0.87 21.13
C VAL A 792 -4.82 1.16 20.64
N PHE A 793 -5.15 0.65 19.45
CA PHE A 793 -6.50 0.66 18.89
C PHE A 793 -6.95 -0.79 18.75
N ALA A 794 -7.84 -1.24 19.61
CA ALA A 794 -8.29 -2.62 19.69
C ALA A 794 -9.75 -2.78 19.24
N ARG A 795 -10.19 -4.01 18.97
CA ARG A 795 -11.52 -4.31 18.39
C ARG A 795 -11.85 -3.45 17.15
N MET A 796 -10.85 -3.18 16.30
CA MET A 796 -11.00 -2.36 15.09
C MET A 796 -11.47 -3.21 13.90
N ALA A 797 -12.52 -2.76 13.22
CA ALA A 797 -12.93 -3.33 11.93
C ALA A 797 -11.94 -2.94 10.80
N PRO A 798 -11.82 -3.72 9.71
CA PRO A 798 -10.92 -3.42 8.58
C PRO A 798 -11.07 -2.00 8.00
N GLU A 799 -12.30 -1.51 7.89
CA GLU A 799 -12.62 -0.15 7.41
C GLU A 799 -12.07 0.90 8.37
N GLN A 800 -12.23 0.66 9.68
CA GLN A 800 -11.72 1.55 10.72
C GLN A 800 -10.19 1.59 10.74
N LYS A 801 -9.50 0.48 10.43
CA LYS A 801 -8.03 0.48 10.26
C LYS A 801 -7.62 1.42 9.13
N THR A 802 -8.34 1.37 8.01
CA THR A 802 -8.10 2.23 6.84
C THR A 802 -8.39 3.71 7.17
N GLU A 803 -9.49 3.99 7.88
CA GLU A 803 -9.85 5.32 8.32
C GLU A 803 -8.82 5.91 9.29
N LEU A 804 -8.34 5.12 10.26
CA LEU A 804 -7.28 5.52 11.19
C LEU A 804 -6.00 5.95 10.46
N VAL A 805 -5.54 5.17 9.48
CA VAL A 805 -4.38 5.52 8.65
C VAL A 805 -4.61 6.86 7.92
N CYS A 806 -5.79 7.05 7.34
CA CYS A 806 -6.15 8.28 6.64
C CYS A 806 -6.21 9.49 7.60
N GLU A 807 -6.76 9.34 8.81
CA GLU A 807 -6.79 10.41 9.81
C GLU A 807 -5.38 10.79 10.30
N LEU A 808 -4.49 9.81 10.49
CA LEU A 808 -3.09 10.07 10.82
C LEU A 808 -2.36 10.82 9.69
N GLN A 809 -2.64 10.50 8.42
CA GLN A 809 -2.12 11.24 7.26
C GLN A 809 -2.65 12.69 7.23
N LYS A 810 -3.93 12.93 7.56
CA LYS A 810 -4.50 14.29 7.68
C LYS A 810 -3.79 15.17 8.73
N LEU A 811 -3.18 14.57 9.75
CA LEU A 811 -2.33 15.26 10.72
C LEU A 811 -0.92 15.57 10.20
N GLN A 812 -0.62 15.20 8.95
CA GLN A 812 0.66 15.36 8.24
C GLN A 812 1.79 14.46 8.78
N TYR A 813 1.43 13.31 9.35
CA TYR A 813 2.36 12.20 9.55
C TYR A 813 2.68 11.52 8.22
N CYS A 814 3.92 11.05 8.06
CA CYS A 814 4.21 10.02 7.07
C CYS A 814 4.01 8.66 7.74
N VAL A 815 2.98 7.93 7.28
CA VAL A 815 2.41 6.76 7.95
C VAL A 815 2.82 5.49 7.22
N GLY A 816 3.42 4.56 7.96
CA GLY A 816 3.66 3.19 7.53
C GLY A 816 2.61 2.26 8.12
N MET A 817 2.27 1.19 7.40
CA MET A 817 1.44 0.09 7.91
C MET A 817 2.18 -1.22 7.67
N CYS A 818 2.27 -2.07 8.68
CA CYS A 818 2.82 -3.42 8.60
C CYS A 818 1.75 -4.41 9.05
N GLY A 819 1.43 -5.38 8.19
CA GLY A 819 0.38 -6.37 8.42
C GLY A 819 0.62 -7.62 7.56
N ASP A 820 0.05 -8.73 7.98
CA ASP A 820 0.17 -10.05 7.34
C ASP A 820 -1.14 -10.47 6.65
N GLY A 821 -2.29 -9.97 7.11
CA GLY A 821 -3.61 -10.44 6.70
C GLY A 821 -4.37 -9.58 5.68
N ALA A 822 -5.42 -10.19 5.11
CA ALA A 822 -6.42 -9.56 4.24
C ALA A 822 -7.07 -8.32 4.86
N ASN A 823 -7.31 -8.42 6.18
CA ASN A 823 -7.99 -7.42 6.98
C ASN A 823 -7.24 -6.09 6.99
N ASP A 824 -5.94 -6.11 6.68
CA ASP A 824 -5.09 -4.94 6.61
C ASP A 824 -4.90 -4.41 5.19
N CYS A 825 -5.40 -5.09 4.16
CA CYS A 825 -5.18 -4.72 2.76
C CYS A 825 -5.61 -3.27 2.47
N GLY A 826 -6.76 -2.83 3.01
CA GLY A 826 -7.22 -1.45 2.89
C GLY A 826 -6.26 -0.44 3.54
N ALA A 827 -5.78 -0.74 4.74
CA ALA A 827 -4.86 0.11 5.51
C ALA A 827 -3.45 0.12 4.89
N LEU A 828 -2.93 -1.04 4.47
CA LEU A 828 -1.65 -1.20 3.76
C LEU A 828 -1.62 -0.39 2.46
N LYS A 829 -2.74 -0.38 1.74
CA LYS A 829 -2.93 0.40 0.51
C LYS A 829 -3.02 1.90 0.78
N ALA A 830 -3.73 2.30 1.83
CA ALA A 830 -3.92 3.70 2.19
C ALA A 830 -2.64 4.35 2.72
N ALA A 831 -1.79 3.57 3.41
CA ALA A 831 -0.53 4.04 3.97
C ALA A 831 0.44 4.56 2.88
N ASP A 832 1.29 5.51 3.27
CA ASP A 832 2.36 6.02 2.39
C ASP A 832 3.33 4.88 2.05
N VAL A 833 3.61 4.04 3.05
CA VAL A 833 4.46 2.85 2.96
C VAL A 833 3.74 1.68 3.62
N GLY A 834 3.05 0.86 2.82
CA GLY A 834 2.49 -0.43 3.26
C GLY A 834 3.50 -1.56 3.07
N ILE A 835 3.68 -2.38 4.11
CA ILE A 835 4.57 -3.55 4.12
C ILE A 835 3.73 -4.78 4.48
N SER A 836 3.57 -5.70 3.52
CA SER A 836 2.92 -6.99 3.75
C SER A 836 3.94 -8.06 4.14
N LEU A 837 3.62 -8.89 5.14
CA LEU A 837 4.46 -10.01 5.59
C LEU A 837 4.14 -11.35 4.92
N SER A 838 3.15 -11.39 4.01
CA SER A 838 2.73 -12.58 3.27
C SER A 838 3.03 -12.44 1.78
N GLN A 839 3.34 -13.53 1.08
CA GLN A 839 3.61 -13.54 -0.37
C GLN A 839 2.37 -13.76 -1.25
N ALA A 840 1.20 -13.92 -0.65
CA ALA A 840 0.01 -14.29 -1.40
C ALA A 840 -0.48 -13.18 -2.34
N GLU A 841 -1.36 -13.48 -3.31
CA GLU A 841 -1.79 -12.52 -4.34
C GLU A 841 -2.41 -11.23 -3.75
N ALA A 842 -3.07 -11.32 -2.59
CA ALA A 842 -3.58 -10.16 -1.84
C ALA A 842 -2.49 -9.15 -1.43
N SER A 843 -1.26 -9.63 -1.20
CA SER A 843 -0.10 -8.81 -0.83
C SER A 843 0.39 -7.89 -1.95
N VAL A 844 0.02 -8.17 -3.21
CA VAL A 844 0.40 -7.38 -4.40
C VAL A 844 -0.14 -5.95 -4.32
N VAL A 845 -1.17 -5.71 -3.50
CA VAL A 845 -1.75 -4.38 -3.29
C VAL A 845 -0.82 -3.50 -2.44
N SER A 846 0.04 -4.12 -1.62
CA SER A 846 1.00 -3.40 -0.79
C SER A 846 2.24 -2.98 -1.61
N PRO A 847 2.78 -1.76 -1.39
CA PRO A 847 4.01 -1.32 -2.05
C PRO A 847 5.23 -2.21 -1.84
N PHE A 848 5.30 -2.84 -0.67
CA PHE A 848 6.39 -3.71 -0.24
C PHE A 848 5.84 -5.04 0.26
N THR A 849 6.38 -6.13 -0.26
CA THR A 849 6.05 -7.49 0.16
C THR A 849 7.31 -8.15 0.72
N SER A 850 7.26 -8.61 1.97
CA SER A 850 8.33 -9.35 2.62
C SER A 850 8.09 -10.84 2.44
N SER A 851 9.14 -11.59 2.07
CA SER A 851 9.16 -13.06 2.15
C SER A 851 9.36 -13.58 3.57
N MET A 852 9.87 -12.73 4.47
CA MET A 852 10.08 -13.05 5.87
C MET A 852 8.84 -12.62 6.66
N ALA A 853 8.23 -13.55 7.40
CA ALA A 853 7.12 -13.30 8.30
C ALA A 853 7.57 -12.64 9.63
N SER A 854 8.39 -11.58 9.54
CA SER A 854 8.98 -10.88 10.68
C SER A 854 8.97 -9.36 10.45
N ILE A 855 8.73 -8.60 11.52
CA ILE A 855 8.71 -7.13 11.47
C ILE A 855 10.11 -6.50 11.29
N GLU A 856 11.18 -7.30 11.25
CA GLU A 856 12.53 -6.83 10.94
C GLU A 856 12.62 -6.14 9.57
N CYS A 857 11.72 -6.45 8.64
CA CYS A 857 11.64 -5.77 7.35
C CYS A 857 11.39 -4.27 7.48
N VAL A 858 10.71 -3.81 8.54
CA VAL A 858 10.37 -2.39 8.76
C VAL A 858 11.62 -1.52 8.93
N PRO A 859 12.52 -1.77 9.91
CA PRO A 859 13.75 -1.00 10.03
C PRO A 859 14.66 -1.16 8.80
N MET A 860 14.66 -2.29 8.09
CA MET A 860 15.40 -2.46 6.83
C MET A 860 14.90 -1.50 5.74
N VAL A 861 13.58 -1.43 5.52
CA VAL A 861 12.94 -0.51 4.57
C VAL A 861 13.22 0.95 4.94
N ILE A 862 13.18 1.30 6.23
CA ILE A 862 13.48 2.67 6.67
C ILE A 862 14.96 3.01 6.43
N ARG A 863 15.89 2.11 6.74
CA ARG A 863 17.34 2.31 6.52
C ARG A 863 17.66 2.49 5.05
N GLU A 864 17.14 1.61 4.19
CA GLU A 864 17.30 1.73 2.75
C GLU A 864 16.62 2.97 2.19
N GLY A 865 15.43 3.31 2.67
CA GLY A 865 14.74 4.53 2.27
C GLY A 865 15.50 5.81 2.66
N ARG A 866 16.13 5.85 3.84
CA ARG A 866 16.99 6.97 4.25
C ARG A 866 18.25 7.06 3.38
N CYS A 867 18.90 5.94 3.12
CA CYS A 867 20.07 5.86 2.25
C CYS A 867 19.75 6.29 0.81
N SER A 868 18.69 5.75 0.22
CA SER A 868 18.24 6.05 -1.14
C SER A 868 17.88 7.52 -1.30
N LEU A 869 17.15 8.08 -0.32
CA LEU A 869 16.78 9.49 -0.36
C LEU A 869 18.00 10.39 -0.25
N ASP A 870 18.88 10.14 0.71
CA ASP A 870 20.11 10.92 0.88
C ASP A 870 20.99 10.82 -0.38
N THR A 871 21.14 9.62 -0.95
CA THR A 871 21.86 9.39 -2.21
C THR A 871 21.27 10.16 -3.37
N SER A 872 19.94 10.21 -3.47
CA SER A 872 19.25 11.02 -4.47
C SER A 872 19.57 12.51 -4.32
N PHE A 873 19.70 13.03 -3.09
CA PHE A 873 20.12 14.42 -2.83
C PHE A 873 21.57 14.67 -3.23
N SER A 874 22.50 13.75 -2.90
CA SER A 874 23.91 13.89 -3.31
C SER A 874 24.09 13.85 -4.82
N VAL A 875 23.42 12.91 -5.50
CA VAL A 875 23.47 12.80 -6.97
C VAL A 875 22.84 14.04 -7.61
N PHE A 876 21.74 14.54 -7.07
CA PHE A 876 21.13 15.78 -7.54
C PHE A 876 22.08 16.97 -7.38
N LYS A 877 22.70 17.15 -6.20
CA LYS A 877 23.69 18.21 -5.97
C LYS A 877 24.85 18.10 -6.94
N TYR A 878 25.40 16.90 -7.11
CA TYR A 878 26.49 16.64 -8.04
C TYR A 878 26.10 17.02 -9.47
N MET A 879 24.92 16.59 -9.95
CA MET A 879 24.45 16.92 -11.30
C MET A 879 24.28 18.43 -11.51
N ALA A 880 23.77 19.14 -10.51
CA ALA A 880 23.67 20.60 -10.57
C ALA A 880 25.05 21.28 -10.56
N LEU A 881 25.99 20.81 -9.73
CA LEU A 881 27.34 21.36 -9.63
C LEU A 881 28.13 21.10 -10.91
N TYR A 882 28.00 19.92 -11.51
CA TYR A 882 28.61 19.58 -12.78
C TYR A 882 28.11 20.52 -13.89
N SER A 883 26.79 20.71 -14.05
CA SER A 883 26.25 21.58 -15.10
C SER A 883 26.66 23.04 -14.90
N LEU A 884 26.70 23.52 -13.65
CA LEU A 884 27.18 24.86 -13.33
C LEU A 884 28.69 25.03 -13.56
N THR A 885 29.49 23.99 -13.28
CA THR A 885 30.93 23.98 -13.54
C THR A 885 31.21 24.04 -15.06
N GLN A 886 30.47 23.27 -15.84
CA GLN A 886 30.56 23.30 -17.31
C GLN A 886 30.08 24.65 -17.88
N PHE A 887 28.99 25.20 -17.34
CA PHE A 887 28.51 26.53 -17.70
C PHE A 887 29.56 27.63 -17.46
N VAL A 888 30.24 27.62 -16.29
CA VAL A 888 31.33 28.57 -16.01
C VAL A 888 32.50 28.37 -16.98
N SER A 889 32.86 27.12 -17.28
CA SER A 889 33.93 26.79 -18.23
C SER A 889 33.64 27.37 -19.62
N VAL A 890 32.44 27.13 -20.14
CA VAL A 890 31.99 27.64 -21.44
C VAL A 890 31.90 29.17 -21.43
N LEU A 891 31.40 29.77 -20.34
CA LEU A 891 31.29 31.23 -20.22
C LEU A 891 32.67 31.91 -20.29
N ILE A 892 33.68 31.35 -19.61
CA ILE A 892 35.07 31.84 -19.67
C ILE A 892 35.60 31.77 -21.10
N LEU A 893 35.42 30.63 -21.79
CA LEU A 893 35.93 30.45 -23.15
C LEU A 893 35.20 31.33 -24.18
N TYR A 894 33.90 31.56 -24.01
CA TYR A 894 33.11 32.46 -24.85
C TYR A 894 33.61 33.92 -24.77
N THR A 895 34.24 34.33 -23.66
CA THR A 895 34.83 35.68 -23.56
C THR A 895 35.90 35.97 -24.61
N ILE A 896 36.61 34.93 -25.03
CA ILE A 896 37.70 34.98 -26.03
C ILE A 896 37.30 34.33 -27.37
N ASN A 897 36.00 34.13 -27.60
CA ASN A 897 35.45 33.54 -28.83
C ASN A 897 35.92 32.09 -29.13
N THR A 898 36.24 31.30 -28.10
CA THR A 898 36.57 29.86 -28.22
C THR A 898 35.57 28.99 -27.44
N ASN A 899 35.65 27.66 -27.58
CA ASN A 899 34.80 26.70 -26.87
C ASN A 899 35.58 25.42 -26.53
N LEU A 900 35.01 24.56 -25.69
CA LEU A 900 35.47 23.18 -25.49
C LEU A 900 35.31 22.38 -26.79
N GLY A 901 36.21 21.43 -27.06
CA GLY A 901 36.11 20.54 -28.22
C GLY A 901 35.07 19.43 -28.06
N ASP A 902 34.57 18.89 -29.16
CA ASP A 902 33.54 17.82 -29.18
C ASP A 902 33.91 16.61 -28.32
N LEU A 903 35.15 16.12 -28.48
CA LEU A 903 35.63 14.96 -27.72
C LEU A 903 35.82 15.32 -26.24
N GLN A 904 36.13 16.58 -25.92
CA GLN A 904 36.23 17.06 -24.54
C GLN A 904 34.86 17.02 -23.86
N PHE A 905 33.80 17.53 -24.51
CA PHE A 905 32.43 17.40 -24.03
C PHE A 905 32.02 15.93 -23.83
N LEU A 906 32.34 15.07 -24.80
CA LEU A 906 32.03 13.63 -24.71
C LEU A 906 32.74 12.97 -23.51
N VAL A 907 34.02 13.25 -23.29
CA VAL A 907 34.78 12.70 -22.16
C VAL A 907 34.23 13.21 -20.84
N ILE A 908 33.91 14.50 -20.73
CA ILE A 908 33.34 15.09 -19.52
C ILE A 908 32.00 14.43 -19.19
N ASP A 909 31.07 14.35 -20.14
CA ASP A 909 29.69 13.96 -19.88
C ASP A 909 29.54 12.44 -19.74
N LEU A 910 30.13 11.69 -20.68
CA LEU A 910 29.94 10.24 -20.77
C LEU A 910 30.98 9.46 -19.98
N VAL A 911 32.26 9.85 -20.02
CA VAL A 911 33.34 9.07 -19.37
C VAL A 911 33.44 9.44 -17.90
N ILE A 912 33.59 10.72 -17.59
CA ILE A 912 33.76 11.19 -16.20
C ILE A 912 32.42 11.19 -15.48
N THR A 913 31.47 12.00 -15.94
CA THR A 913 30.26 12.32 -15.19
C THR A 913 29.31 11.12 -15.07
N ALA A 914 29.02 10.42 -16.16
CA ALA A 914 28.12 9.26 -16.10
C ALA A 914 28.70 8.12 -15.25
N THR A 915 29.98 7.79 -15.39
CA THR A 915 30.64 6.74 -14.59
C THR A 915 30.57 7.06 -13.10
N VAL A 916 30.93 8.28 -12.73
CA VAL A 916 30.96 8.75 -11.35
C VAL A 916 29.54 8.81 -10.77
N ALA A 917 28.56 9.33 -11.51
CA ALA A 917 27.16 9.41 -11.09
C ALA A 917 26.52 8.04 -10.83
N VAL A 918 26.80 7.04 -11.68
CA VAL A 918 26.30 5.67 -11.50
C VAL A 918 26.96 5.00 -10.30
N LEU A 919 28.28 5.13 -10.16
CA LEU A 919 29.02 4.46 -9.10
C LEU A 919 28.80 5.09 -7.72
N MET A 920 28.67 6.42 -7.62
CA MET A 920 28.34 7.09 -6.35
C MET A 920 26.96 6.65 -5.82
N SER A 921 26.04 6.32 -6.73
CA SER A 921 24.67 5.84 -6.42
C SER A 921 24.65 4.45 -5.78
N ARG A 922 25.74 3.69 -5.85
CA ARG A 922 25.84 2.31 -5.37
C ARG A 922 26.06 2.21 -3.85
N THR A 923 26.30 3.33 -3.18
CA THR A 923 26.58 3.38 -1.73
C THR A 923 25.46 2.74 -0.91
N GLY A 924 25.85 1.93 0.09
CA GLY A 924 24.93 1.17 0.94
C GLY A 924 24.42 1.94 2.16
N PRO A 925 23.34 1.45 2.81
CA PRO A 925 22.76 2.09 3.99
C PRO A 925 23.64 1.96 5.24
N ALA A 926 23.52 2.91 6.16
CA ALA A 926 24.15 2.82 7.47
C ALA A 926 23.76 1.51 8.21
N PRO A 927 24.68 0.90 8.99
CA PRO A 927 24.44 -0.36 9.70
C PRO A 927 23.38 -0.24 10.80
N VAL A 928 23.24 0.94 11.41
CA VAL A 928 22.32 1.21 12.51
C VAL A 928 21.34 2.32 12.12
N LEU A 929 20.09 2.20 12.57
CA LEU A 929 19.08 3.23 12.35
C LEU A 929 19.31 4.40 13.32
N GLY A 930 19.68 5.57 12.82
CA GLY A 930 19.89 6.78 13.64
C GLY A 930 18.60 7.55 13.97
N ARG A 931 18.68 8.59 14.82
CA ARG A 931 17.54 9.51 15.11
C ARG A 931 17.33 10.57 14.01
N ALA A 932 18.40 10.95 13.32
CA ALA A 932 18.33 11.93 12.26
C ALA A 932 17.46 11.42 11.10
N ARG A 933 16.87 12.35 10.34
CA ARG A 933 16.15 12.06 9.10
C ARG A 933 16.75 12.90 7.98
N PRO A 934 16.87 12.36 6.76
CA PRO A 934 17.35 13.15 5.63
C PRO A 934 16.44 14.35 5.36
N PRO A 935 16.91 15.42 4.69
CA PRO A 935 16.09 16.54 4.27
C PRO A 935 15.04 16.11 3.24
N GLY A 936 13.87 16.74 3.21
CA GLY A 936 12.75 16.38 2.31
C GLY A 936 12.49 17.39 1.19
N ALA A 937 13.13 18.55 1.25
CA ALA A 937 13.00 19.62 0.27
C ALA A 937 14.38 20.00 -0.26
N LEU A 938 14.52 20.00 -1.59
CA LEU A 938 15.75 20.38 -2.29
C LEU A 938 16.08 21.87 -2.11
N LEU A 939 15.06 22.74 -2.16
CA LEU A 939 15.19 24.19 -2.01
C LEU A 939 15.28 24.62 -0.54
N SER A 940 16.21 24.03 0.21
CA SER A 940 16.54 24.43 1.58
C SER A 940 17.79 25.29 1.60
N VAL A 941 17.88 26.23 2.55
CA VAL A 941 19.03 27.14 2.68
C VAL A 941 20.37 26.40 2.77
N PRO A 942 20.51 25.29 3.52
CA PRO A 942 21.76 24.52 3.55
C PRO A 942 22.16 23.91 2.20
N VAL A 943 21.17 23.41 1.43
CA VAL A 943 21.46 22.85 0.12
C VAL A 943 21.86 23.94 -0.87
N LEU A 944 21.13 25.06 -0.90
CA LEU A 944 21.42 26.16 -1.83
C LEU A 944 22.75 26.87 -1.52
N SER A 945 23.07 27.08 -0.24
CA SER A 945 24.35 27.66 0.16
C SER A 945 25.54 26.75 -0.19
N SER A 946 25.42 25.43 0.05
CA SER A 946 26.38 24.42 -0.42
C SER A 946 26.58 24.51 -1.93
N LEU A 947 25.50 24.57 -2.73
CA LEU A 947 25.63 24.71 -4.18
C LEU A 947 26.32 26.01 -4.61
N LEU A 948 25.85 27.16 -4.13
CA LEU A 948 26.36 28.48 -4.56
C LEU A 948 27.84 28.68 -4.18
N LEU A 949 28.22 28.26 -2.97
CA LEU A 949 29.59 28.47 -2.48
C LEU A 949 30.59 27.52 -3.14
N GLN A 950 30.18 26.28 -3.46
CA GLN A 950 30.97 25.36 -4.28
C GLN A 950 31.17 25.90 -5.70
N VAL A 951 30.12 26.46 -6.32
CA VAL A 951 30.22 27.10 -7.64
C VAL A 951 31.17 28.29 -7.61
N ALA A 952 31.12 29.10 -6.56
CA ALA A 952 32.05 30.23 -6.40
C ALA A 952 33.52 29.76 -6.27
N LEU A 953 33.78 28.70 -5.50
CA LEU A 953 35.11 28.11 -5.38
C LEU A 953 35.62 27.57 -6.72
N VAL A 954 34.78 26.81 -7.43
CA VAL A 954 35.07 26.26 -8.76
C VAL A 954 35.39 27.38 -9.75
N ALA A 955 34.55 28.42 -9.80
CA ALA A 955 34.75 29.56 -10.69
C ALA A 955 36.03 30.32 -10.35
N GLY A 956 36.33 30.53 -9.07
CA GLY A 956 37.56 31.17 -8.62
C GLY A 956 38.82 30.41 -9.06
N VAL A 957 38.82 29.08 -8.95
CA VAL A 957 39.95 28.24 -9.39
C VAL A 957 40.10 28.24 -10.91
N GLN A 958 39.00 28.17 -11.68
CA GLN A 958 39.07 28.24 -13.14
C GLN A 958 39.56 29.61 -13.62
N LEU A 959 39.04 30.71 -13.07
CA LEU A 959 39.50 32.06 -13.37
C LEU A 959 40.96 32.25 -12.96
N GLY A 960 41.37 31.74 -11.80
CA GLY A 960 42.77 31.74 -11.36
C GLY A 960 43.68 31.03 -12.36
N GLY A 961 43.31 29.84 -12.82
CA GLY A 961 44.03 29.11 -13.86
C GLY A 961 44.11 29.88 -15.18
N TYR A 962 43.00 30.48 -15.60
CA TYR A 962 42.93 31.31 -16.80
C TYR A 962 43.89 32.52 -16.72
N PHE A 963 43.79 33.34 -15.68
CA PHE A 963 44.67 34.51 -15.52
C PHE A 963 46.14 34.13 -15.31
N LEU A 964 46.43 33.02 -14.62
CA LEU A 964 47.79 32.51 -14.48
C LEU A 964 48.39 32.09 -15.83
N THR A 965 47.56 31.56 -16.74
CA THR A 965 47.98 31.22 -18.12
C THR A 965 48.34 32.49 -18.89
N LEU A 966 47.51 33.53 -18.80
CA LEU A 966 47.77 34.82 -19.45
C LEU A 966 49.06 35.50 -18.95
N ALA A 967 49.45 35.24 -17.69
CA ALA A 967 50.65 35.81 -17.10
C ALA A 967 51.96 35.09 -17.50
N GLN A 968 51.88 33.94 -18.18
CA GLN A 968 53.08 33.17 -18.52
C GLN A 968 53.84 33.76 -19.72
N PRO A 969 55.18 33.71 -19.71
CA PRO A 969 55.99 34.28 -20.79
C PRO A 969 55.89 33.50 -22.11
N TRP A 970 55.51 32.22 -22.05
CA TRP A 970 55.33 31.37 -23.23
C TRP A 970 53.91 31.43 -23.81
N PHE A 971 53.00 32.17 -23.17
CA PHE A 971 51.61 32.27 -23.61
C PHE A 971 51.51 33.03 -24.93
N GLN A 972 50.74 32.49 -25.87
CA GLN A 972 50.45 33.12 -27.15
C GLN A 972 48.96 33.47 -27.21
N PRO A 973 48.60 34.75 -27.40
CA PRO A 973 47.21 35.17 -27.41
C PRO A 973 46.49 34.61 -28.66
N LEU A 974 45.26 34.15 -28.44
CA LEU A 974 44.40 33.64 -29.51
C LEU A 974 44.00 34.74 -30.50
N ASN A 975 43.91 34.40 -31.78
CA ASN A 975 43.29 35.27 -32.78
C ASN A 975 41.77 35.26 -32.61
N GLN A 976 41.22 36.25 -31.91
CA GLN A 976 39.80 36.36 -31.56
C GLN A 976 38.85 36.54 -32.76
N THR A 977 39.39 36.81 -33.96
CA THR A 977 38.60 36.99 -35.18
C THR A 977 38.09 35.69 -35.78
N VAL A 978 38.70 34.55 -35.43
CA VAL A 978 38.27 33.22 -35.87
C VAL A 978 37.56 32.53 -34.71
N PRO A 979 36.28 32.15 -34.85
CA PRO A 979 35.55 31.42 -33.81
C PRO A 979 35.97 29.94 -33.71
N ALA A 980 35.73 29.30 -32.55
CA ALA A 980 35.78 27.84 -32.45
C ALA A 980 34.70 27.19 -33.36
N PRO A 981 34.95 26.01 -33.97
CA PRO A 981 36.06 25.07 -33.71
C PRO A 981 37.37 25.35 -34.45
N ASP A 982 37.40 26.29 -35.39
CA ASP A 982 38.57 26.54 -36.26
C ASP A 982 39.77 27.14 -35.52
N ASN A 983 39.56 27.65 -34.31
CA ASN A 983 40.60 28.21 -33.43
C ASN A 983 41.13 27.24 -32.35
N LEU A 984 40.80 25.95 -32.44
CA LEU A 984 41.34 24.87 -31.61
C LEU A 984 42.52 24.17 -32.31
N PRO A 985 43.57 23.74 -31.60
CA PRO A 985 43.78 23.79 -30.15
C PRO A 985 44.34 25.13 -29.64
N ASN A 986 43.99 25.53 -28.40
CA ASN A 986 44.55 26.71 -27.72
C ASN A 986 44.84 26.46 -26.23
N TYR A 987 45.65 27.34 -25.62
CA TYR A 987 46.16 27.17 -24.26
C TYR A 987 45.07 27.37 -23.20
N GLU A 988 44.21 28.35 -23.42
CA GLU A 988 43.10 28.71 -22.54
C GLU A 988 42.11 27.55 -22.42
N ASN A 989 41.72 26.95 -23.55
CA ASN A 989 40.89 25.74 -23.58
C ASN A 989 41.58 24.59 -22.84
N THR A 990 42.85 24.34 -23.12
CA THR A 990 43.62 23.23 -22.50
C THR A 990 43.65 23.35 -20.98
N VAL A 991 43.87 24.55 -20.44
CA VAL A 991 43.95 24.80 -18.99
C VAL A 991 42.56 24.71 -18.35
N VAL A 992 41.54 25.34 -18.94
CA VAL A 992 40.17 25.30 -18.42
C VAL A 992 39.63 23.87 -18.43
N PHE A 993 39.80 23.13 -19.53
CA PHE A 993 39.43 21.71 -19.64
C PHE A 993 40.12 20.83 -18.61
N SER A 994 41.42 21.04 -18.39
CA SER A 994 42.19 20.23 -17.43
C SER A 994 41.71 20.48 -16.00
N LEU A 995 41.54 21.74 -15.60
CA LEU A 995 41.08 22.11 -14.25
C LEU A 995 39.62 21.66 -14.01
N SER A 996 38.73 21.86 -14.97
CA SER A 996 37.32 21.45 -14.87
C SER A 996 37.18 19.93 -14.78
N SER A 997 38.00 19.17 -15.53
CA SER A 997 38.00 17.70 -15.47
C SER A 997 38.30 17.17 -14.06
N PHE A 998 39.28 17.76 -13.36
CA PHE A 998 39.54 17.42 -11.96
C PHE A 998 38.41 17.88 -11.03
N GLN A 999 37.84 19.06 -11.27
CA GLN A 999 36.72 19.59 -10.48
C GLN A 999 35.52 18.62 -10.46
N TYR A 1000 35.19 17.96 -11.57
CA TYR A 1000 34.11 16.97 -11.59
C TYR A 1000 34.37 15.79 -10.64
N LEU A 1001 35.60 15.27 -10.58
CA LEU A 1001 35.96 14.20 -9.64
C LEU A 1001 35.95 14.67 -8.19
N ILE A 1002 36.49 15.87 -7.93
CA ILE A 1002 36.54 16.49 -6.60
C ILE A 1002 35.13 16.70 -6.06
N LEU A 1003 34.23 17.29 -6.85
CA LEU A 1003 32.85 17.56 -6.46
C LEU A 1003 32.09 16.25 -6.18
N ALA A 1004 32.31 15.20 -6.97
CA ALA A 1004 31.69 13.92 -6.72
C ALA A 1004 32.13 13.29 -5.39
N ALA A 1005 33.41 13.38 -5.06
CA ALA A 1005 33.94 12.93 -3.78
C ALA A 1005 33.39 13.78 -2.61
N ALA A 1006 33.41 15.10 -2.74
CA ALA A 1006 32.93 16.04 -1.72
C ALA A 1006 31.41 15.89 -1.43
N MET A 1007 30.60 15.60 -2.46
CA MET A 1007 29.16 15.38 -2.32
C MET A 1007 28.78 13.99 -1.79
N SER A 1008 29.73 13.04 -1.75
CA SER A 1008 29.52 11.64 -1.35
C SER A 1008 29.80 11.38 0.13
N LYS A 1009 29.30 12.25 1.01
CA LYS A 1009 29.38 12.08 2.47
C LYS A 1009 28.65 10.80 2.91
N GLY A 1010 29.23 10.07 3.88
CA GLY A 1010 28.71 8.79 4.36
C GLY A 1010 27.72 8.93 5.52
N ALA A 1011 28.23 9.25 6.71
CA ALA A 1011 27.41 9.38 7.91
C ALA A 1011 26.44 10.58 7.80
N PRO A 1012 25.23 10.52 8.38
CA PRO A 1012 24.68 9.48 9.26
C PRO A 1012 23.77 8.43 8.57
N PHE A 1013 23.50 8.55 7.27
CA PHE A 1013 22.50 7.73 6.57
C PHE A 1013 23.09 6.62 5.69
N ARG A 1014 24.34 6.76 5.29
CA ARG A 1014 25.04 5.85 4.38
C ARG A 1014 26.32 5.35 5.03
N GLN A 1015 26.89 4.34 4.42
CA GLN A 1015 28.24 3.93 4.75
C GLN A 1015 29.27 4.97 4.29
N PRO A 1016 30.45 5.02 4.93
CA PRO A 1016 31.56 5.88 4.49
C PRO A 1016 31.97 5.62 3.04
N LEU A 1017 32.57 6.63 2.41
CA LEU A 1017 33.01 6.58 1.01
C LEU A 1017 33.87 5.34 0.70
N TYR A 1018 34.72 4.94 1.65
CA TYR A 1018 35.67 3.85 1.45
C TYR A 1018 35.05 2.46 1.32
N THR A 1019 33.78 2.29 1.71
CA THR A 1019 33.09 0.99 1.52
C THR A 1019 32.65 0.80 0.07
N ASN A 1020 32.53 1.88 -0.70
CA ASN A 1020 32.21 1.83 -2.12
C ASN A 1020 33.49 1.66 -2.95
N VAL A 1021 34.08 0.47 -2.89
CA VAL A 1021 35.30 0.09 -3.62
C VAL A 1021 35.24 0.43 -5.12
N PRO A 1022 34.18 0.10 -5.89
CA PRO A 1022 34.18 0.40 -7.32
C PRO A 1022 34.17 1.91 -7.60
N PHE A 1023 33.55 2.71 -6.74
CA PHE A 1023 33.59 4.16 -6.84
C PHE A 1023 34.98 4.73 -6.57
N LEU A 1024 35.67 4.24 -5.52
CA LEU A 1024 37.05 4.64 -5.24
C LEU A 1024 38.02 4.26 -6.36
N VAL A 1025 37.91 3.05 -6.89
CA VAL A 1025 38.72 2.59 -8.02
C VAL A 1025 38.49 3.48 -9.25
N ALA A 1026 37.25 3.85 -9.54
CA ALA A 1026 36.94 4.76 -10.63
C ALA A 1026 37.52 6.17 -10.40
N LEU A 1027 37.42 6.74 -9.19
CA LEU A 1027 38.02 8.03 -8.86
C LEU A 1027 39.55 7.99 -8.99
N ALA A 1028 40.19 6.94 -8.51
CA ALA A 1028 41.64 6.76 -8.60
C ALA A 1028 42.10 6.57 -10.05
N LEU A 1029 41.41 5.71 -10.81
CA LEU A 1029 41.70 5.46 -12.22
C LEU A 1029 41.53 6.75 -13.04
N LEU A 1030 40.36 7.39 -12.98
CA LEU A 1030 40.08 8.63 -13.72
C LEU A 1030 41.02 9.76 -13.29
N GLY A 1031 41.28 9.91 -11.99
CA GLY A 1031 42.24 10.88 -11.47
C GLY A 1031 43.65 10.63 -12.00
N SER A 1032 44.11 9.39 -12.02
CA SER A 1032 45.43 9.03 -12.56
C SER A 1032 45.52 9.30 -14.07
N VAL A 1033 44.45 9.02 -14.82
CA VAL A 1033 44.36 9.33 -16.26
C VAL A 1033 44.43 10.84 -16.49
N LEU A 1034 43.74 11.65 -15.68
CA LEU A 1034 43.80 13.11 -15.78
C LEU A 1034 45.18 13.68 -15.40
N VAL A 1035 45.85 13.13 -14.38
CA VAL A 1035 47.23 13.52 -14.03
C VAL A 1035 48.19 13.16 -15.16
N CYS A 1036 48.05 11.95 -15.72
CA CYS A 1036 48.83 11.51 -16.88
C CYS A 1036 48.59 12.44 -18.08
N LEU A 1037 47.32 12.78 -18.37
CA LEU A 1037 46.95 13.65 -19.47
C LEU A 1037 47.53 15.07 -19.31
N LEU A 1038 47.55 15.62 -18.09
CA LEU A 1038 48.11 16.94 -17.82
C LEU A 1038 49.64 16.97 -17.93
N LEU A 1039 50.32 15.93 -17.42
CA LEU A 1039 51.78 15.86 -17.43
C LEU A 1039 52.33 15.47 -18.81
N VAL A 1040 51.78 14.39 -19.39
CA VAL A 1040 52.20 13.74 -20.63
C VAL A 1040 50.98 13.35 -21.47
N PRO A 1041 50.39 14.28 -22.24
CA PRO A 1041 49.18 13.99 -23.03
C PRO A 1041 49.39 12.98 -24.17
N GLY A 1042 50.64 12.78 -24.63
CA GLY A 1042 51.03 11.72 -25.57
C GLY A 1042 50.13 11.63 -26.81
N VAL A 1043 49.61 10.43 -27.08
CA VAL A 1043 48.74 10.12 -28.23
C VAL A 1043 47.34 10.75 -28.10
N LEU A 1044 46.88 11.02 -26.87
CA LEU A 1044 45.56 11.61 -26.61
C LEU A 1044 45.49 13.11 -26.91
N ARG A 1045 46.64 13.76 -27.12
CA ARG A 1045 46.73 15.19 -27.45
C ARG A 1045 45.95 15.59 -28.70
N GLY A 1046 46.07 14.81 -29.77
CA GLY A 1046 45.42 15.09 -31.05
C GLY A 1046 43.89 14.98 -30.96
N PRO A 1047 43.36 13.82 -30.54
CA PRO A 1047 41.91 13.62 -30.40
C PRO A 1047 41.24 14.62 -29.45
N LEU A 1048 41.89 14.99 -28.34
CA LEU A 1048 41.35 15.94 -27.35
C LEU A 1048 41.69 17.41 -27.65
N THR A 1049 42.26 17.72 -28.82
CA THR A 1049 42.62 19.08 -29.24
C THR A 1049 43.35 19.89 -28.15
N LEU A 1050 44.38 19.28 -27.55
CA LEU A 1050 45.17 19.90 -26.47
C LEU A 1050 46.44 20.60 -27.00
N SER A 1051 46.69 21.81 -26.51
CA SER A 1051 47.93 22.56 -26.75
C SER A 1051 49.08 22.05 -25.90
N ASN A 1052 50.30 22.06 -26.45
CA ASN A 1052 51.47 21.57 -25.72
C ASN A 1052 52.02 22.63 -24.77
N ILE A 1053 51.92 22.36 -23.47
CA ILE A 1053 52.59 23.16 -22.45
C ILE A 1053 53.95 22.51 -22.19
N SER A 1054 55.05 23.17 -22.55
CA SER A 1054 56.41 22.67 -22.33
C SER A 1054 56.90 22.88 -20.90
N ASP A 1055 56.37 23.90 -20.21
CA ASP A 1055 56.75 24.27 -18.85
C ASP A 1055 56.21 23.27 -17.81
N THR A 1056 57.13 22.48 -17.23
CA THR A 1056 56.82 21.52 -16.17
C THR A 1056 56.45 22.20 -14.85
N CYS A 1057 57.02 23.36 -14.54
CA CYS A 1057 56.70 24.12 -13.33
C CYS A 1057 55.26 24.61 -13.37
N PHE A 1058 54.81 25.10 -14.53
CA PHE A 1058 53.41 25.49 -14.72
C PHE A 1058 52.45 24.31 -14.59
N LYS A 1059 52.78 23.14 -15.16
CA LYS A 1059 51.97 21.91 -14.98
C LYS A 1059 51.85 21.51 -13.50
N LEU A 1060 52.94 21.61 -12.73
CA LEU A 1060 52.91 21.36 -11.28
C LEU A 1060 52.10 22.42 -10.53
N LEU A 1061 52.15 23.69 -10.96
CA LEU A 1061 51.31 24.75 -10.40
C LEU A 1061 49.82 24.46 -10.61
N LEU A 1062 49.42 23.99 -11.79
CA LEU A 1062 48.05 23.56 -12.06
C LEU A 1062 47.62 22.39 -11.17
N LEU A 1063 48.50 21.40 -10.94
CA LEU A 1063 48.24 20.34 -9.95
C LEU A 1063 48.12 20.90 -8.52
N GLY A 1064 48.90 21.93 -8.18
CA GLY A 1064 48.77 22.66 -6.91
C GLY A 1064 47.40 23.31 -6.76
N LEU A 1065 46.87 23.95 -7.80
CA LEU A 1065 45.50 24.50 -7.82
C LEU A 1065 44.44 23.41 -7.68
N VAL A 1066 44.63 22.25 -8.30
CA VAL A 1066 43.76 21.07 -8.15
C VAL A 1066 43.76 20.58 -6.71
N ALA A 1067 44.93 20.47 -6.07
CA ALA A 1067 45.06 20.09 -4.67
C ALA A 1067 44.40 21.11 -3.72
N PHE A 1068 44.61 22.41 -3.99
CA PHE A 1068 43.94 23.49 -3.26
C PHE A 1068 42.41 23.37 -3.37
N ASN A 1069 41.90 23.13 -4.57
CA ASN A 1069 40.47 22.95 -4.79
C ASN A 1069 39.92 21.71 -4.08
N PHE A 1070 40.66 20.59 -4.07
CA PHE A 1070 40.27 19.39 -3.35
C PHE A 1070 40.12 19.68 -1.85
N VAL A 1071 41.13 20.27 -1.22
CA VAL A 1071 41.08 20.64 0.21
C VAL A 1071 39.97 21.65 0.48
N GLY A 1072 39.86 22.68 -0.37
CA GLY A 1072 38.84 23.73 -0.27
C GLY A 1072 37.42 23.16 -0.32
N ALA A 1073 37.13 22.27 -1.27
CA ALA A 1073 35.80 21.68 -1.44
C ALA A 1073 35.34 20.88 -0.21
N PHE A 1074 36.23 20.08 0.40
CA PHE A 1074 35.93 19.30 1.60
C PHE A 1074 35.81 20.17 2.86
N LEU A 1075 36.70 21.16 3.02
CA LEU A 1075 36.63 22.11 4.14
C LEU A 1075 35.33 22.91 4.08
N LEU A 1076 34.95 23.39 2.90
CA LEU A 1076 33.73 24.15 2.69
C LEU A 1076 32.49 23.37 3.12
N GLU A 1077 32.39 22.13 2.65
CA GLU A 1077 31.32 21.21 3.02
C GLU A 1077 31.31 20.88 4.52
N SER A 1078 32.47 20.80 5.16
CA SER A 1078 32.57 20.51 6.59
C SER A 1078 32.15 21.71 7.44
N VAL A 1079 32.55 22.92 7.04
CA VAL A 1079 32.18 24.19 7.69
C VAL A 1079 30.68 24.44 7.54
N LEU A 1080 30.11 24.20 6.35
CA LEU A 1080 28.68 24.37 6.14
C LEU A 1080 27.84 23.41 7.01
N ASP A 1081 28.29 22.17 7.20
CA ASP A 1081 27.55 21.21 8.03
C ASP A 1081 27.58 21.57 9.53
N HIS A 1082 28.68 22.14 10.04
CA HIS A 1082 28.83 22.49 11.46
C HIS A 1082 28.34 23.90 11.78
N CYS A 1083 28.77 24.92 11.02
CA CYS A 1083 28.56 26.32 11.36
C CYS A 1083 27.22 26.87 10.87
N LEU A 1084 26.72 26.41 9.71
CA LEU A 1084 25.50 26.94 9.11
C LEU A 1084 24.24 26.67 9.96
N PRO A 1085 24.05 25.48 10.56
CA PRO A 1085 22.90 25.22 11.43
C PRO A 1085 22.87 26.12 12.68
N ASP A 1086 24.04 26.50 13.20
CA ASP A 1086 24.16 27.36 14.38
C ASP A 1086 23.88 28.82 14.01
N CYS A 1087 24.43 29.28 12.89
CA CYS A 1087 24.14 30.59 12.33
C CYS A 1087 22.64 30.75 11.96
N LEU A 1088 22.04 29.73 11.34
CA LEU A 1088 20.59 29.73 11.03
C LEU A 1088 19.71 29.71 12.27
N ARG A 1089 20.13 29.00 13.34
CA ARG A 1089 19.43 29.01 14.63
C ARG A 1089 19.49 30.38 15.31
N TRP A 1090 20.59 31.10 15.14
CA TRP A 1090 20.74 32.47 15.64
C TRP A 1090 19.91 33.48 14.82
N LEU A 1091 19.93 33.40 13.48
CA LEU A 1091 19.21 34.31 12.57
C LEU A 1091 17.70 34.09 12.53
N ARG A 1092 17.21 32.88 12.83
CA ARG A 1092 15.78 32.56 12.89
C ARG A 1092 15.47 31.83 14.19
N PRO A 1093 14.93 32.52 15.22
CA PRO A 1093 14.39 31.81 16.38
C PRO A 1093 13.35 30.80 15.91
N LYS A 1094 13.33 29.61 16.55
CA LYS A 1094 12.46 28.49 16.15
C LYS A 1094 11.00 28.92 16.15
N GLY A 1095 10.47 29.26 14.97
CA GLY A 1095 9.04 29.42 14.78
C GLY A 1095 8.31 28.10 15.01
N ALA A 1096 7.05 28.16 15.41
CA ALA A 1096 6.18 27.00 15.57
C ALA A 1096 6.20 26.16 14.28
N SER A 1097 6.33 24.84 14.42
CA SER A 1097 6.33 23.93 13.28
C SER A 1097 5.05 24.09 12.46
N LYS A 1098 5.15 24.18 11.13
CA LYS A 1098 3.97 24.20 10.24
C LYS A 1098 3.18 22.89 10.21
N LYS A 1099 3.76 21.80 10.75
CA LYS A 1099 3.10 20.49 10.80
C LYS A 1099 2.08 20.42 11.92
N ARG A 1100 0.83 20.07 11.59
CA ARG A 1100 -0.30 20.01 12.53
C ARG A 1100 -0.03 19.10 13.73
N PHE A 1101 0.49 17.89 13.51
CA PHE A 1101 0.77 16.98 14.64
C PHE A 1101 1.82 17.53 15.63
N LYS A 1102 2.82 18.30 15.16
CA LYS A 1102 3.84 18.89 16.05
C LYS A 1102 3.29 20.04 16.88
N GLN A 1103 2.35 20.79 16.31
CA GLN A 1103 1.62 21.83 17.04
C GLN A 1103 0.79 21.18 18.15
N LEU A 1104 0.13 20.06 17.84
CA LEU A 1104 -0.63 19.29 18.82
C LEU A 1104 0.27 18.63 19.88
N GLU A 1105 1.43 18.08 19.52
CA GLU A 1105 2.41 17.57 20.50
C GLU A 1105 2.89 18.68 21.46
N GLN A 1106 3.09 19.89 20.94
CA GLN A 1106 3.47 21.04 21.76
C GLN A 1106 2.30 21.50 22.65
N GLU A 1107 1.10 21.59 22.10
CA GLU A 1107 -0.13 21.91 22.85
C GLU A 1107 -0.38 20.90 23.97
N LEU A 1108 -0.16 19.60 23.72
CA LEU A 1108 -0.28 18.54 24.72
C LEU A 1108 0.86 18.56 25.74
N ALA A 1109 2.04 19.07 25.39
CA ALA A 1109 3.13 19.25 26.33
C ALA A 1109 2.91 20.46 27.26
N GLU A 1110 2.25 21.51 26.75
CA GLU A 1110 1.87 22.71 27.52
C GLU A 1110 0.59 22.46 28.35
N GLN A 1111 -0.38 21.76 27.78
CA GLN A 1111 -1.66 21.39 28.38
C GLN A 1111 -1.86 19.87 28.26
N PRO A 1112 -1.34 19.08 29.22
CA PRO A 1112 -1.47 17.63 29.19
C PRO A 1112 -2.95 17.23 29.24
N TRP A 1113 -3.35 16.47 28.24
CA TRP A 1113 -4.66 15.83 28.16
C TRP A 1113 -4.46 14.33 28.02
N PRO A 1114 -5.21 13.48 28.72
CA PRO A 1114 -6.09 13.80 29.85
C PRO A 1114 -5.30 14.41 31.03
N PRO A 1115 -5.89 15.32 31.80
CA PRO A 1115 -5.20 15.98 32.91
C PRO A 1115 -4.81 14.97 34.02
N PRO A 1116 -3.79 15.30 34.84
CA PRO A 1116 -3.25 14.39 35.85
C PRO A 1116 -4.24 14.04 36.99
N THR A 1117 -5.27 14.86 37.25
CA THR A 1117 -6.18 14.70 38.39
C THR A 1117 -7.65 14.52 37.98
N GLY A 1118 -8.26 13.41 38.39
CA GLY A 1118 -9.71 13.18 38.51
C GLY A 1118 -10.43 12.57 37.29
N PRO A 1119 -11.50 11.77 37.50
CA PRO A 1119 -12.36 11.27 36.42
C PRO A 1119 -13.12 12.44 35.77
N TRP A 1120 -13.07 12.53 34.44
CA TRP A 1120 -13.92 13.42 33.64
C TRP A 1120 -15.18 12.66 33.23
N ARG A 1121 -16.34 13.30 33.38
CA ARG A 1121 -17.63 12.84 32.85
C ARG A 1121 -18.06 13.73 31.69
#